data_AF-A0A1V4RME1-F1
#
_entry.id   AF-A0A1V4RME1-F1
#
_cell.length_a   1.000
_cell.length_b   1.000
_cell.length_c   1.000
_cell.angle_alpha   90.00
_cell.angle_beta   90.00
_cell.angle_gamma   90.00
#
_symmetry.space_group_name_H-M   'P 1'
#
loop_
_entity.id
_entity.type
_entity.pdbx_description
1 polymer ?
#
loop_
_entity_poly.entity_id
_entity_poly.type
_entity_poly.pdbx_seq_one_letter_code
_entity_poly.pdbx_strand_id
1 'polypeptide(L)'
;MLSPKIAPGDTVALPLAVKKKTFQDIVSAKSDLIGKLKELKKGDFKVKFEDVTIQPVPGRENVGRIVQGTAVFPTSPPNPQVIKLSLLGFRVLMDSLVISTSQAVGNMTLEFPSTLASGKNCQPTRLYLGSVKISQQCEFYVEKLSDAYGPFWIGNTGIQVFGSGFVADFSSTQSYAGASPPFVSSWKGVYLKSGQSIPAPTGTVYSNTGYAKGSYNYNSAMVTATGFKATLQLASSYSFSPTQPFGYQVNFNQARLQIDKNQISGGELRTAVITLPEQAVSDASFNKILVVADTLHIRSDGDLFGKVKYQKPVVWGEYTRLSPKLMAYSAQVESDAYFYLSASYRKPFWPFKSGGFYSPSFYPLEQTLDSLAMQGVTFFGFQRFFIYTPDTPGATPIEFGPGELQHNSWLNVVSQGVHGRFNVVEFPKDSIELGPTSSPHYVGKKPFTTRLIAQKRFFNVQFANSAVYNCRMDGAVHLKGPSQILLNFKKMAFTSTAHNAGGEVDLSTPDTLDYWGVIAVQKPGFSSAGLICVKTGQVILTAAGLYEPRHFAQPFYLTWGEMLADGNLGRLFFDYNTAGQKFDGFDFAPSAVKLSEYKPGKPGYLQAGGTAHFDFFGADYLNIHDFKYNKTVAPFNGRRIKLGFDKDKKFSATDTTIQRNWSGDFGNFNFNIAYDSTDQDGFVGKGLIGLNFVSDGAMDGSIVLSSSQICMSIWETSRHDFTLGPVAHFGSMASIWGCACIESGQLKRLMLGAELETTGNANVLLRSAAYGKLEYLVTPSVSELTINGNMYISIISGGNLEVTGKARFKVDRALAYVT
;
A
#
# COMPACT_ATOMS: atom_id res chain seq x y z
N MET A 1 109.60 15.28 -57.47
CA MET A 1 110.02 16.37 -58.39
C MET A 1 110.27 15.75 -59.76
N LEU A 2 109.58 16.21 -60.80
CA LEU A 2 109.77 15.73 -62.18
C LEU A 2 110.33 16.87 -63.04
N SER A 3 111.33 16.54 -63.85
CA SER A 3 112.18 17.41 -64.67
C SER A 3 111.41 18.05 -65.86
N PRO A 4 111.74 19.28 -66.32
CA PRO A 4 110.84 20.12 -67.11
C PRO A 4 110.85 19.87 -68.63
N LYS A 5 110.94 18.61 -69.09
CA LYS A 5 110.97 18.27 -70.54
C LYS A 5 110.14 17.02 -70.88
N ILE A 6 108.83 17.08 -70.68
CA ILE A 6 107.87 16.03 -71.09
C ILE A 6 106.85 16.66 -72.04
N ALA A 7 106.64 16.08 -73.23
CA ALA A 7 105.69 16.57 -74.22
C ALA A 7 104.34 15.82 -74.16
N PRO A 8 103.24 16.42 -74.65
CA PRO A 8 101.95 15.72 -74.74
C PRO A 8 102.07 14.47 -75.62
N GLY A 9 101.89 13.29 -75.01
CA GLY A 9 102.02 11.98 -75.66
C GLY A 9 103.06 11.05 -75.01
N ASP A 10 103.94 11.59 -74.15
CA ASP A 10 104.96 10.79 -73.47
C ASP A 10 104.35 9.90 -72.37
N THR A 11 104.74 8.62 -72.38
CA THR A 11 104.35 7.66 -71.33
C THR A 11 105.40 7.66 -70.23
N VAL A 12 105.01 8.02 -69.01
CA VAL A 12 105.88 7.98 -67.82
C VAL A 12 105.48 6.81 -66.93
N ALA A 13 106.39 5.85 -66.76
CA ALA A 13 106.19 4.71 -65.85
C ALA A 13 106.53 5.10 -64.40
N LEU A 14 105.56 4.97 -63.48
CA LEU A 14 105.77 5.12 -62.04
C LEU A 14 105.72 3.73 -61.37
N PRO A 15 106.77 3.30 -60.64
CA PRO A 15 106.77 2.03 -59.94
C PRO A 15 106.02 2.17 -58.61
N LEU A 16 104.79 1.66 -58.53
CA LEU A 16 104.08 1.48 -57.27
C LEU A 16 104.15 0.01 -56.83
N ALA A 17 104.89 -0.23 -55.75
CA ALA A 17 104.97 -1.52 -55.10
C ALA A 17 103.63 -1.84 -54.41
N VAL A 18 102.90 -2.84 -54.92
CA VAL A 18 101.67 -3.35 -54.29
C VAL A 18 102.01 -4.55 -53.42
N LYS A 19 101.87 -4.41 -52.09
CA LYS A 19 101.86 -5.56 -51.16
C LYS A 19 100.55 -6.34 -51.34
N LYS A 20 100.64 -7.65 -51.60
CA LYS A 20 99.49 -8.58 -51.59
C LYS A 20 98.82 -8.55 -50.21
N LYS A 21 97.58 -8.06 -50.14
CA LYS A 21 96.70 -8.22 -48.97
C LYS A 21 96.00 -9.58 -49.03
N THR A 22 95.87 -10.22 -47.88
CA THR A 22 95.25 -11.53 -47.70
C THR A 22 93.72 -11.44 -47.73
N PHE A 23 93.03 -12.54 -48.08
CA PHE A 23 91.55 -12.60 -48.15
C PHE A 23 90.86 -12.15 -46.85
N GLN A 24 91.48 -12.40 -45.68
CA GLN A 24 91.00 -11.91 -44.39
C GLN A 24 90.99 -10.38 -44.27
N ASP A 25 91.90 -9.66 -44.93
CA ASP A 25 91.92 -8.19 -44.94
C ASP A 25 90.78 -7.62 -45.79
N ILE A 26 90.40 -8.31 -46.86
CA ILE A 26 89.25 -7.94 -47.72
C ILE A 26 87.94 -8.20 -46.99
N VAL A 27 87.83 -9.34 -46.28
CA VAL A 27 86.66 -9.68 -45.46
C VAL A 27 86.52 -8.73 -44.28
N SER A 28 87.62 -8.35 -43.63
CA SER A 28 87.61 -7.38 -42.53
C SER A 28 87.27 -5.97 -43.02
N ALA A 29 87.83 -5.52 -44.15
CA ALA A 29 87.47 -4.23 -44.75
C ALA A 29 86.01 -4.18 -45.24
N LYS A 30 85.46 -5.30 -45.76
CA LYS A 30 84.04 -5.41 -46.12
C LYS A 30 83.16 -5.35 -44.87
N SER A 31 83.53 -6.04 -43.80
CA SER A 31 82.80 -6.01 -42.52
C SER A 31 82.87 -4.63 -41.86
N ASP A 32 84.01 -3.93 -41.95
CA ASP A 32 84.20 -2.58 -41.43
C ASP A 32 83.46 -1.52 -42.27
N LEU A 33 83.41 -1.68 -43.60
CA LEU A 33 82.60 -0.85 -44.49
C LEU A 33 81.10 -1.09 -44.28
N ILE A 34 80.67 -2.36 -44.11
CA ILE A 34 79.28 -2.71 -43.77
C ILE A 34 78.93 -2.23 -42.35
N GLY A 35 79.87 -2.26 -41.41
CA GLY A 35 79.74 -1.71 -40.07
C GLY A 35 79.51 -0.20 -40.10
N LYS A 36 80.38 0.54 -40.80
CA LYS A 36 80.26 1.99 -40.99
C LYS A 36 79.02 2.40 -41.79
N LEU A 37 78.58 1.60 -42.76
CA LEU A 37 77.32 1.80 -43.49
C LEU A 37 76.08 1.47 -42.65
N LYS A 38 76.18 0.56 -41.66
CA LYS A 38 75.12 0.27 -40.69
C LYS A 38 74.98 1.37 -39.62
N GLU A 39 76.04 2.12 -39.36
CA GLU A 39 76.05 3.25 -38.40
C GLU A 39 75.55 4.59 -38.97
N LEU A 40 75.34 4.70 -40.28
CA LEU A 40 74.63 5.85 -40.84
C LEU A 40 73.19 5.84 -40.33
N LYS A 41 72.84 6.80 -39.47
CA LYS A 41 71.47 7.05 -39.03
C LYS A 41 70.57 7.12 -40.28
N LYS A 42 69.79 6.08 -40.51
CA LYS A 42 68.80 6.07 -41.59
C LYS A 42 67.74 7.12 -41.25
N GLY A 43 67.49 8.04 -42.19
CA GLY A 43 66.34 8.93 -42.10
C GLY A 43 65.02 8.16 -42.23
N ASP A 44 63.94 8.76 -41.76
CA ASP A 44 62.61 8.13 -41.69
C ASP A 44 61.97 7.87 -43.07
N PHE A 45 62.43 8.58 -44.11
CA PHE A 45 61.98 8.41 -45.50
C PHE A 45 63.08 8.76 -46.51
N LYS A 46 62.97 8.22 -47.73
CA LYS A 46 63.91 8.51 -48.83
C LYS A 46 63.48 9.75 -49.61
N VAL A 47 64.44 10.59 -49.98
CA VAL A 47 64.24 11.73 -50.87
C VAL A 47 65.19 11.64 -52.07
N LYS A 48 64.76 12.14 -53.23
CA LYS A 48 65.59 12.34 -54.42
C LYS A 48 66.12 13.77 -54.40
N PHE A 49 67.42 13.96 -54.52
CA PHE A 49 67.99 15.29 -54.69
C PHE A 49 68.03 15.64 -56.18
N GLU A 50 67.58 16.85 -56.53
CA GLU A 50 67.55 17.37 -57.91
C GLU A 50 68.25 18.73 -57.94
N ASP A 51 69.09 18.93 -58.95
CA ASP A 51 69.82 20.19 -59.23
C ASP A 51 70.57 20.77 -58.00
N VAL A 52 71.21 19.89 -57.21
CA VAL A 52 71.86 20.29 -55.95
C VAL A 52 73.26 20.85 -56.12
N THR A 53 73.51 22.00 -55.49
CA THR A 53 74.85 22.55 -55.26
C THR A 53 75.25 22.34 -53.81
N ILE A 54 76.36 21.64 -53.58
CA ILE A 54 76.86 21.27 -52.25
C ILE A 54 78.15 22.04 -51.97
N GLN A 55 78.21 22.76 -50.85
CA GLN A 55 79.41 23.40 -50.35
C GLN A 55 80.00 22.62 -49.17
N PRO A 56 81.33 22.45 -49.10
CA PRO A 56 81.97 21.83 -47.94
C PRO A 56 81.76 22.69 -46.68
N VAL A 57 81.48 22.04 -45.54
CA VAL A 57 81.34 22.74 -44.25
C VAL A 57 82.71 22.89 -43.60
N PRO A 58 83.20 24.12 -43.34
CA PRO A 58 84.50 24.32 -42.72
C PRO A 58 84.63 23.57 -41.38
N GLY A 59 85.72 22.81 -41.21
CA GLY A 59 85.99 22.05 -39.98
C GLY A 59 85.24 20.73 -39.82
N ARG A 60 84.50 20.26 -40.83
CA ARG A 60 83.84 18.94 -40.81
C ARG A 60 84.16 18.15 -42.08
N GLU A 61 85.00 17.13 -41.96
CA GLU A 61 85.25 16.18 -43.06
C GLU A 61 83.99 15.39 -43.41
N ASN A 62 83.75 15.15 -44.70
CA ASN A 62 82.61 14.40 -45.24
C ASN A 62 81.21 15.01 -44.96
N VAL A 63 81.12 16.29 -44.61
CA VAL A 63 79.84 17.00 -44.44
C VAL A 63 79.71 18.13 -45.48
N GLY A 64 78.69 18.02 -46.32
CA GLY A 64 78.32 19.05 -47.30
C GLY A 64 77.02 19.74 -46.93
N ARG A 65 76.96 21.07 -47.07
CA ARG A 65 75.74 21.87 -46.97
C ARG A 65 75.19 22.10 -48.38
N ILE A 66 73.95 21.69 -48.63
CA ILE A 66 73.23 22.04 -49.86
C ILE A 66 72.85 23.52 -49.80
N VAL A 67 73.30 24.31 -50.77
CA VAL A 67 73.02 25.77 -50.85
C VAL A 67 72.08 26.14 -51.99
N GLN A 68 71.84 25.22 -52.93
CA GLN A 68 70.88 25.33 -54.02
C GLN A 68 70.40 23.92 -54.42
N GLY A 69 69.20 23.80 -54.98
CA GLY A 69 68.57 22.54 -55.41
C GLY A 69 67.35 22.15 -54.56
N THR A 70 66.79 20.97 -54.83
CA THR A 70 65.61 20.46 -54.12
C THR A 70 65.79 19.01 -53.65
N ALA A 71 65.08 18.65 -52.58
CA ALA A 71 64.87 17.27 -52.16
C ALA A 71 63.39 16.93 -52.33
N VAL A 72 63.11 15.88 -53.11
CA VAL A 72 61.75 15.50 -53.54
C VAL A 72 61.38 14.11 -52.99
N PHE A 73 60.22 14.03 -52.37
CA PHE A 73 59.50 12.80 -52.02
C PHE A 73 58.18 12.75 -52.82
N PRO A 74 57.76 11.57 -53.33
CA PRO A 74 58.40 10.26 -53.15
C PRO A 74 59.55 10.01 -54.15
N THR A 75 60.47 9.10 -53.78
CA THR A 75 61.40 8.48 -54.74
C THR A 75 60.68 7.46 -55.62
N SER A 76 61.32 6.99 -56.70
CA SER A 76 60.84 5.82 -57.47
C SER A 76 61.76 4.62 -57.24
N PRO A 77 61.31 3.54 -56.56
CA PRO A 77 60.01 3.38 -55.92
C PRO A 77 59.88 4.19 -54.61
N PRO A 78 58.64 4.52 -54.18
CA PRO A 78 58.38 5.26 -52.94
C PRO A 78 58.76 4.45 -51.70
N ASN A 79 59.40 5.07 -50.71
CA ASN A 79 59.69 4.45 -49.42
C ASN A 79 59.79 5.48 -48.27
N PRO A 80 58.79 5.57 -47.37
CA PRO A 80 57.52 4.82 -47.36
C PRO A 80 56.58 5.27 -48.49
N GLN A 81 55.42 4.63 -48.63
CA GLN A 81 54.37 5.05 -49.58
C GLN A 81 53.80 6.45 -49.26
N VAL A 82 53.68 6.78 -47.97
CA VAL A 82 53.17 8.06 -47.46
C VAL A 82 53.94 8.39 -46.18
N ILE A 83 54.38 9.64 -46.02
CA ILE A 83 55.00 10.10 -44.78
C ILE A 83 53.89 10.35 -43.75
N LYS A 84 54.06 9.85 -42.52
CA LYS A 84 53.10 10.02 -41.43
C LYS A 84 53.74 10.81 -40.28
N LEU A 85 53.19 11.97 -39.96
CA LEU A 85 53.64 12.80 -38.84
C LEU A 85 52.52 12.94 -37.81
N SER A 86 52.79 12.62 -36.55
CA SER A 86 51.86 12.86 -35.45
C SER A 86 51.98 14.30 -34.96
N LEU A 87 50.89 15.05 -34.94
CA LEU A 87 50.88 16.46 -34.60
C LEU A 87 49.67 16.79 -33.72
N LEU A 88 49.89 17.06 -32.44
CA LEU A 88 48.85 17.54 -31.50
C LEU A 88 47.54 16.72 -31.55
N GLY A 89 47.64 15.39 -31.56
CA GLY A 89 46.50 14.48 -31.64
C GLY A 89 45.96 14.20 -33.05
N PHE A 90 46.49 14.88 -34.08
CA PHE A 90 46.23 14.62 -35.49
C PHE A 90 47.36 13.78 -36.11
N ARG A 91 47.11 13.25 -37.31
CA ARG A 91 48.17 12.66 -38.15
C ARG A 91 48.20 13.34 -39.52
N VAL A 92 49.31 13.97 -39.88
CA VAL A 92 49.54 14.50 -41.22
C VAL A 92 50.06 13.38 -42.10
N LEU A 93 49.37 13.13 -43.21
CA LEU A 93 49.72 12.18 -44.24
C LEU A 93 50.24 12.98 -45.44
N MET A 94 51.51 12.83 -45.80
CA MET A 94 52.09 13.53 -46.96
C MET A 94 52.38 12.56 -48.09
N ASP A 95 51.72 12.80 -49.23
CA ASP A 95 51.88 12.01 -50.45
C ASP A 95 53.10 12.49 -51.26
N SER A 96 53.43 13.78 -51.16
CA SER A 96 54.63 14.36 -51.75
C SER A 96 55.20 15.46 -50.85
N LEU A 97 56.51 15.69 -50.93
CA LEU A 97 57.22 16.76 -50.23
C LEU A 97 58.39 17.24 -51.09
N VAL A 98 58.42 18.54 -51.37
CA VAL A 98 59.52 19.21 -52.09
C VAL A 98 60.16 20.21 -51.13
N ILE A 99 61.42 20.00 -50.79
CA ILE A 99 62.22 20.85 -49.91
C ILE A 99 63.24 21.59 -50.77
N SER A 100 63.19 22.92 -50.83
CA SER A 100 64.23 23.77 -51.39
C SER A 100 65.04 24.43 -50.27
N THR A 101 66.04 25.24 -50.63
CA THR A 101 66.82 26.01 -49.64
C THR A 101 66.04 27.15 -48.98
N SER A 102 64.85 27.50 -49.49
CA SER A 102 64.02 28.59 -48.97
C SER A 102 62.66 28.16 -48.42
N GLN A 103 62.12 27.01 -48.83
CA GLN A 103 60.80 26.54 -48.42
C GLN A 103 60.65 25.02 -48.55
N ALA A 104 59.72 24.45 -47.78
CA ALA A 104 59.23 23.09 -48.00
C ALA A 104 57.74 23.14 -48.35
N VAL A 105 57.32 22.42 -49.40
CA VAL A 105 55.94 22.33 -49.86
C VAL A 105 55.55 20.86 -49.93
N GLY A 106 54.51 20.47 -49.21
CA GLY A 106 54.00 19.10 -49.23
C GLY A 106 52.55 19.03 -49.70
N ASN A 107 52.19 17.96 -50.42
CA ASN A 107 50.79 17.63 -50.66
C ASN A 107 50.28 16.81 -49.46
N MET A 108 49.37 17.39 -48.68
CA MET A 108 49.03 16.87 -47.35
C MET A 108 47.55 16.53 -47.19
N THR A 109 47.29 15.45 -46.46
CA THR A 109 45.98 15.11 -45.90
C THR A 109 46.08 15.08 -44.39
N LEU A 110 45.20 15.80 -43.70
CA LEU A 110 45.11 15.80 -42.25
C LEU A 110 44.12 14.73 -41.80
N GLU A 111 44.60 13.77 -41.03
CA GLU A 111 43.76 12.80 -40.35
C GLU A 111 43.42 13.29 -38.94
N PHE A 112 42.12 13.30 -38.64
CA PHE A 112 41.56 13.77 -37.36
C PHE A 112 41.87 12.78 -36.23
N PRO A 113 41.70 13.20 -34.96
CA PRO A 113 41.81 12.31 -33.82
C PRO A 113 40.94 11.06 -33.99
N SER A 114 41.39 9.93 -33.45
CA SER A 114 40.73 8.62 -33.60
C SER A 114 39.29 8.57 -33.04
N THR A 115 38.89 9.57 -32.26
CA THR A 115 37.53 9.76 -31.76
C THR A 115 36.53 10.23 -32.83
N LEU A 116 37.01 10.61 -34.02
CA LEU A 116 36.20 11.02 -35.16
C LEU A 116 36.38 10.01 -36.30
N ALA A 117 35.30 9.30 -36.61
CA ALA A 117 35.29 8.25 -37.62
C ALA A 117 34.59 8.73 -38.90
N SER A 118 35.16 8.40 -40.05
CA SER A 118 34.56 8.60 -41.36
C SER A 118 33.16 8.00 -41.42
N GLY A 119 32.23 8.79 -41.92
CA GLY A 119 30.84 8.42 -42.08
C GLY A 119 30.59 7.32 -43.13
N LYS A 120 31.60 6.99 -43.95
CA LYS A 120 31.47 6.07 -45.08
C LYS A 120 31.95 4.65 -44.77
N ASN A 121 32.98 4.52 -43.94
CA ASN A 121 33.73 3.26 -43.79
C ASN A 121 34.31 3.04 -42.39
N CYS A 122 33.91 3.85 -41.40
CA CYS A 122 34.40 3.80 -40.02
C CYS A 122 35.93 3.91 -39.86
N GLN A 123 36.64 4.33 -40.91
CA GLN A 123 38.07 4.65 -40.88
C GLN A 123 38.29 6.02 -40.24
N PRO A 124 39.52 6.39 -39.87
CA PRO A 124 39.79 7.75 -39.40
C PRO A 124 39.31 8.82 -40.38
N THR A 125 38.69 9.87 -39.86
CA THR A 125 38.28 11.02 -40.66
C THR A 125 39.49 11.75 -41.23
N ARG A 126 39.42 12.09 -42.53
CA ARG A 126 40.51 12.76 -43.25
C ARG A 126 40.02 14.03 -43.93
N LEU A 127 40.91 15.02 -44.01
CA LEU A 127 40.69 16.33 -44.61
C LEU A 127 41.85 16.65 -45.56
N TYR A 128 41.56 16.80 -46.84
CA TYR A 128 42.59 17.07 -47.85
C TYR A 128 43.01 18.54 -47.84
N LEU A 129 44.27 18.81 -47.48
CA LEU A 129 44.81 20.16 -47.41
C LEU A 129 45.38 20.63 -48.75
N GLY A 130 45.78 19.71 -49.64
CA GLY A 130 46.44 20.04 -50.91
C GLY A 130 47.91 20.40 -50.72
N SER A 131 48.47 21.17 -51.65
CA SER A 131 49.86 21.65 -51.60
C SER A 131 50.01 22.82 -50.61
N VAL A 132 50.79 22.60 -49.55
CA VAL A 132 50.90 23.52 -48.40
C VAL A 132 52.36 23.74 -48.04
N LYS A 133 52.70 24.98 -47.67
CA LYS A 133 54.03 25.30 -47.13
C LYS A 133 54.16 24.78 -45.70
N ILE A 134 55.24 24.06 -45.41
CA ILE A 134 55.55 23.51 -44.10
C ILE A 134 56.87 24.09 -43.56
N SER A 135 56.89 24.49 -42.29
CA SER A 135 58.10 25.02 -41.64
C SER A 135 59.04 23.89 -41.20
N GLN A 136 60.25 24.26 -40.75
CA GLN A 136 61.20 23.32 -40.16
C GLN A 136 60.67 22.67 -38.86
N GLN A 137 59.74 23.36 -38.18
CA GLN A 137 59.05 22.89 -36.98
C GLN A 137 57.77 22.09 -37.30
N CYS A 138 57.56 21.73 -38.58
CA CYS A 138 56.36 21.06 -39.08
C CYS A 138 55.06 21.87 -38.90
N GLU A 139 55.17 23.20 -38.87
CA GLU A 139 54.03 24.10 -38.76
C GLU A 139 53.46 24.45 -40.12
N PHE A 140 52.14 24.60 -40.20
CA PHE A 140 51.43 25.01 -41.41
C PHE A 140 50.12 25.73 -41.07
N TYR A 141 49.66 26.54 -42.02
CA TYR A 141 48.37 27.22 -41.98
C TYR A 141 47.67 27.04 -43.33
N VAL A 142 46.43 26.58 -43.31
CA VAL A 142 45.62 26.33 -44.52
C VAL A 142 44.22 26.87 -44.30
N GLU A 143 43.79 27.75 -45.20
CA GLU A 143 42.46 28.33 -45.20
C GLU A 143 41.75 27.97 -46.50
N LYS A 144 40.66 27.19 -46.39
CA LYS A 144 39.82 26.78 -47.52
C LYS A 144 38.35 26.98 -47.19
N LEU A 145 37.90 28.24 -47.23
CA LEU A 145 36.56 28.64 -46.76
C LEU A 145 35.40 28.19 -47.67
N SER A 146 35.68 27.62 -48.85
CA SER A 146 34.69 27.08 -49.79
C SER A 146 34.68 25.55 -49.90
N ASP A 147 35.73 24.87 -49.43
CA ASP A 147 35.90 23.43 -49.63
C ASP A 147 34.96 22.62 -48.73
N ALA A 148 34.42 21.53 -49.26
CA ALA A 148 33.60 20.61 -48.47
C ALA A 148 34.44 19.76 -47.51
N TYR A 149 33.83 19.36 -46.40
CA TYR A 149 34.40 18.38 -45.48
C TYR A 149 33.34 17.37 -45.01
N GLY A 150 33.82 16.23 -44.49
CA GLY A 150 32.96 15.15 -44.01
C GLY A 150 32.33 14.31 -45.13
N PRO A 151 31.36 13.43 -44.80
CA PRO A 151 30.73 13.29 -43.48
C PRO A 151 31.56 12.45 -42.50
N PHE A 152 31.44 12.75 -41.20
CA PHE A 152 32.04 11.96 -40.12
C PHE A 152 31.20 11.93 -38.84
N TRP A 153 31.37 10.86 -38.06
CA TRP A 153 30.73 10.63 -36.77
C TRP A 153 31.43 11.37 -35.64
N ILE A 154 30.65 11.95 -34.74
CA ILE A 154 31.11 12.61 -33.52
C ILE A 154 31.09 11.59 -32.37
N GLY A 155 32.23 10.95 -32.12
CA GLY A 155 32.38 9.97 -31.03
C GLY A 155 31.25 8.93 -31.02
N ASN A 156 30.69 8.68 -29.84
CA ASN A 156 29.55 7.77 -29.65
C ASN A 156 28.19 8.50 -29.54
N THR A 157 28.12 9.78 -29.93
CA THR A 157 26.87 10.56 -29.85
C THR A 157 25.81 10.08 -30.83
N GLY A 158 26.23 9.33 -31.86
CA GLY A 158 25.37 8.95 -32.97
C GLY A 158 25.00 10.12 -33.88
N ILE A 159 25.72 11.25 -33.80
CA ILE A 159 25.60 12.40 -34.71
C ILE A 159 26.67 12.29 -35.79
N GLN A 160 26.26 12.43 -37.04
CA GLN A 160 27.14 12.51 -38.21
C GLN A 160 27.06 13.91 -38.80
N VAL A 161 28.19 14.55 -39.09
CA VAL A 161 28.24 15.93 -39.59
C VAL A 161 29.03 16.06 -40.89
N PHE A 162 28.66 17.04 -41.69
CA PHE A 162 29.35 17.49 -42.92
C PHE A 162 29.13 18.98 -43.12
N GLY A 163 29.89 19.61 -44.02
CA GLY A 163 29.71 21.03 -44.29
C GLY A 163 30.71 21.58 -45.28
N SER A 164 30.87 22.89 -45.26
CA SER A 164 31.81 23.62 -46.12
C SER A 164 32.58 24.68 -45.34
N GLY A 165 33.80 24.91 -45.79
CA GLY A 165 34.75 25.86 -45.23
C GLY A 165 35.48 25.33 -44.01
N PHE A 166 36.81 25.28 -44.09
CA PHE A 166 37.67 24.93 -42.96
C PHE A 166 38.97 25.74 -42.92
N VAL A 167 39.56 25.81 -41.73
CA VAL A 167 40.91 26.34 -41.50
C VAL A 167 41.68 25.33 -40.66
N ALA A 168 42.82 24.85 -41.15
CA ALA A 168 43.76 24.05 -40.39
C ALA A 168 44.89 24.95 -39.90
N ASP A 169 44.92 25.24 -38.60
CA ASP A 169 45.87 26.14 -37.97
C ASP A 169 46.80 25.34 -37.04
N PHE A 170 48.01 25.12 -37.52
CA PHE A 170 49.10 24.51 -36.76
C PHE A 170 50.33 25.44 -36.75
N SER A 171 50.12 26.75 -36.97
CA SER A 171 51.19 27.75 -37.08
C SER A 171 51.41 28.49 -35.78
N SER A 172 52.66 28.69 -35.37
CA SER A 172 52.99 29.55 -34.22
C SER A 172 52.93 31.04 -34.56
N THR A 173 52.92 31.39 -35.85
CA THR A 173 53.08 32.78 -36.35
C THR A 173 51.83 33.38 -36.96
N GLN A 174 50.81 32.56 -37.20
CA GLN A 174 49.53 32.95 -37.80
C GLN A 174 48.40 32.33 -37.01
N SER A 175 47.23 32.98 -37.00
CA SER A 175 46.00 32.37 -36.56
C SER A 175 44.80 32.95 -37.29
N TYR A 176 43.71 32.19 -37.37
CA TYR A 176 42.54 32.58 -38.15
C TYR A 176 41.82 33.79 -37.53
N ALA A 177 41.91 34.93 -38.21
CA ALA A 177 41.28 36.19 -37.76
C ALA A 177 39.75 36.16 -37.82
N GLY A 178 39.16 35.24 -38.60
CA GLY A 178 37.70 35.13 -38.76
C GLY A 178 36.99 34.31 -37.67
N ALA A 179 37.71 33.81 -36.66
CA ALA A 179 37.11 33.14 -35.51
C ALA A 179 36.49 34.16 -34.55
N SER A 180 35.34 33.82 -33.96
CA SER A 180 34.70 34.64 -32.92
C SER A 180 34.33 33.76 -31.71
N PRO A 181 34.93 34.00 -30.53
CA PRO A 181 36.04 34.94 -30.27
C PRO A 181 37.32 34.54 -31.04
N PRO A 182 38.25 35.49 -31.30
CA PRO A 182 39.52 35.19 -31.96
C PRO A 182 40.31 34.13 -31.20
N PHE A 183 41.01 33.26 -31.92
CA PHE A 183 41.87 32.26 -31.30
C PHE A 183 43.09 32.92 -30.66
N VAL A 184 43.47 32.42 -29.47
CA VAL A 184 44.75 32.75 -28.86
C VAL A 184 45.89 32.10 -29.65
N SER A 185 47.08 32.71 -29.66
CA SER A 185 48.24 32.23 -30.42
C SER A 185 48.65 30.78 -30.10
N SER A 186 48.32 30.29 -28.91
CA SER A 186 48.57 28.91 -28.47
C SER A 186 47.55 27.88 -28.98
N TRP A 187 46.41 28.30 -29.54
CA TRP A 187 45.41 27.39 -30.07
C TRP A 187 45.89 26.73 -31.37
N LYS A 188 45.68 25.42 -31.51
CA LYS A 188 46.05 24.63 -32.69
C LYS A 188 44.99 23.58 -32.96
N GLY A 189 44.61 23.42 -34.23
CA GLY A 189 43.58 22.47 -34.63
C GLY A 189 42.91 22.86 -35.95
N VAL A 190 41.66 22.40 -36.10
CA VAL A 190 40.85 22.66 -37.28
C VAL A 190 39.60 23.43 -36.88
N TYR A 191 39.40 24.60 -37.49
CA TYR A 191 38.15 25.35 -37.44
C TYR A 191 37.28 24.96 -38.63
N LEU A 192 36.01 24.65 -38.38
CA LEU A 192 35.01 24.36 -39.39
C LEU A 192 34.03 25.52 -39.42
N LYS A 193 33.90 26.19 -40.57
CA LYS A 193 33.15 27.44 -40.71
C LYS A 193 31.66 27.21 -40.53
N SER A 194 31.09 26.21 -41.17
CA SER A 194 29.67 25.90 -41.04
C SER A 194 29.40 24.47 -41.46
N GLY A 195 28.38 23.85 -40.88
CA GLY A 195 27.97 22.51 -41.28
C GLY A 195 26.62 22.12 -40.73
N GLN A 196 26.22 20.91 -41.07
CA GLN A 196 24.95 20.32 -40.69
C GLN A 196 25.11 18.84 -40.34
N SER A 197 24.15 18.31 -39.58
CA SER A 197 24.06 16.88 -39.30
C SER A 197 23.32 16.14 -40.41
N ILE A 198 23.60 14.85 -40.54
CA ILE A 198 22.81 13.94 -41.37
C ILE A 198 21.68 13.38 -40.49
N PRO A 199 20.40 13.70 -40.78
CA PRO A 199 19.29 13.16 -40.02
C PRO A 199 19.13 11.65 -40.28
N ALA A 200 18.47 10.95 -39.36
CA ALA A 200 18.07 9.57 -39.60
C ALA A 200 17.10 9.45 -40.80
N PRO A 201 17.06 8.30 -41.50
CA PRO A 201 16.09 8.05 -42.57
C PRO A 201 14.65 8.28 -42.12
N THR A 202 13.79 8.67 -43.06
CA THR A 202 12.36 8.96 -42.81
C THR A 202 11.64 7.81 -42.11
N GLY A 203 11.07 8.08 -40.93
CA GLY A 203 10.36 7.14 -40.08
C GLY A 203 10.40 7.56 -38.61
N THR A 204 9.59 6.93 -37.75
CA THR A 204 9.65 7.17 -36.30
C THR A 204 10.93 6.56 -35.74
N VAL A 205 11.86 7.39 -35.30
CA VAL A 205 13.09 6.92 -34.63
C VAL A 205 12.74 6.40 -33.24
N TYR A 206 13.04 5.13 -32.99
CA TYR A 206 12.91 4.51 -31.66
C TYR A 206 14.24 4.57 -30.92
N SER A 207 14.40 5.54 -30.02
CA SER A 207 15.60 5.69 -29.19
C SER A 207 15.36 6.66 -28.04
N ASN A 208 15.88 6.38 -26.85
CA ASN A 208 15.87 7.35 -25.75
C ASN A 208 16.79 8.56 -25.99
N THR A 209 17.81 8.42 -26.83
CA THR A 209 18.64 9.53 -27.35
C THR A 209 18.20 9.97 -28.74
N GLY A 210 16.94 9.71 -29.11
CA GLY A 210 16.41 10.03 -30.44
C GLY A 210 16.54 11.49 -30.83
N TYR A 211 16.58 12.41 -29.86
CA TYR A 211 16.84 13.82 -30.12
C TYR A 211 18.15 14.07 -30.88
N ALA A 212 19.18 13.23 -30.74
CA ALA A 212 20.45 13.35 -31.46
C ALA A 212 20.35 13.00 -32.96
N LYS A 213 19.21 12.44 -33.41
CA LYS A 213 18.99 12.00 -34.80
C LYS A 213 18.26 13.03 -35.67
N GLY A 214 17.97 14.21 -35.12
CA GLY A 214 17.41 15.34 -35.85
C GLY A 214 18.38 15.95 -36.87
N SER A 215 17.86 16.84 -37.71
CA SER A 215 18.65 17.69 -38.60
C SER A 215 19.08 18.94 -37.84
N TYR A 216 20.39 19.17 -37.72
CA TYR A 216 20.98 20.26 -36.98
C TYR A 216 21.97 21.04 -37.84
N ASN A 217 22.07 22.35 -37.61
CA ASN A 217 23.06 23.23 -38.20
C ASN A 217 24.03 23.74 -37.13
N TYR A 218 25.26 24.06 -37.52
CA TYR A 218 26.20 24.82 -36.70
C TYR A 218 26.90 25.89 -37.52
N ASN A 219 27.08 27.05 -36.91
CA ASN A 219 27.73 28.23 -37.52
C ASN A 219 29.24 28.28 -37.27
N SER A 220 29.75 27.34 -36.47
CA SER A 220 31.17 27.08 -36.31
C SER A 220 31.37 25.80 -35.49
N ALA A 221 32.45 25.10 -35.74
CA ALA A 221 32.92 24.00 -34.91
C ALA A 221 34.45 24.00 -34.85
N MET A 222 34.99 23.40 -33.80
CA MET A 222 36.42 23.20 -33.63
C MET A 222 36.72 21.71 -33.48
N VAL A 223 37.81 21.27 -34.09
CA VAL A 223 38.42 19.97 -33.84
C VAL A 223 39.82 20.23 -33.30
N THR A 224 40.11 19.68 -32.12
CA THR A 224 41.43 19.73 -31.49
C THR A 224 41.86 18.33 -31.10
N ALA A 225 43.01 18.16 -30.43
CA ALA A 225 43.45 16.88 -29.90
C ALA A 225 42.38 16.17 -29.04
N THR A 226 41.55 16.94 -28.33
CA THR A 226 40.48 16.40 -27.47
C THR A 226 39.21 16.05 -28.24
N GLY A 227 39.11 16.43 -29.52
CA GLY A 227 37.99 16.10 -30.40
C GLY A 227 37.17 17.30 -30.87
N PHE A 228 35.94 17.00 -31.26
CA PHE A 228 34.98 17.95 -31.82
C PHE A 228 34.26 18.75 -30.72
N LYS A 229 34.12 20.05 -30.94
CA LYS A 229 33.40 21.01 -30.11
C LYS A 229 32.54 21.92 -30.96
N ALA A 230 31.24 21.98 -30.70
CA ALA A 230 30.32 22.87 -31.39
C ALA A 230 29.03 23.09 -30.59
N THR A 231 28.27 24.13 -30.95
CA THR A 231 26.85 24.22 -30.60
C THR A 231 26.03 23.95 -31.86
N LEU A 232 25.19 22.93 -31.81
CA LEU A 232 24.29 22.55 -32.89
C LEU A 232 22.88 23.07 -32.59
N GLN A 233 22.22 23.64 -33.59
CA GLN A 233 20.83 24.12 -33.50
C GLN A 233 19.94 23.36 -34.47
N LEU A 234 18.74 23.00 -34.01
CA LEU A 234 17.80 22.23 -34.82
C LEU A 234 17.37 23.02 -36.06
N ALA A 235 17.46 22.39 -37.23
CA ALA A 235 17.14 22.99 -38.52
C ALA A 235 15.63 22.94 -38.84
N SER A 236 14.93 21.93 -38.34
CA SER A 236 13.50 21.70 -38.57
C SER A 236 12.88 20.90 -37.43
N SER A 237 11.58 21.07 -37.19
CA SER A 237 10.85 20.27 -36.21
C SER A 237 11.13 18.78 -36.34
N TYR A 238 11.27 18.12 -35.20
CA TYR A 238 11.66 16.72 -35.14
C TYR A 238 10.87 15.96 -34.09
N SER A 239 10.75 14.65 -34.30
CA SER A 239 10.10 13.78 -33.34
C SER A 239 10.81 12.44 -33.24
N PHE A 240 10.74 11.85 -32.05
CA PHE A 240 11.23 10.50 -31.79
C PHE A 240 10.34 9.81 -30.75
N SER A 241 10.42 8.48 -30.72
CA SER A 241 9.75 7.65 -29.73
C SER A 241 10.79 7.00 -28.82
N PRO A 242 10.70 7.20 -27.50
CA PRO A 242 11.52 6.44 -26.56
C PRO A 242 11.30 4.93 -26.70
N THR A 243 12.37 4.15 -26.51
CA THR A 243 12.27 2.67 -26.45
C THR A 243 11.79 2.22 -25.07
N GLN A 244 12.08 3.00 -24.02
CA GLN A 244 11.67 2.70 -22.66
C GLN A 244 11.46 4.00 -21.86
N PRO A 245 10.22 4.31 -21.42
CA PRO A 245 8.99 3.58 -21.68
C PRO A 245 8.53 3.67 -23.15
N PHE A 246 8.18 2.52 -23.74
CA PHE A 246 7.55 2.43 -25.06
C PHE A 246 6.17 3.11 -25.07
N GLY A 247 5.73 3.57 -26.25
CA GLY A 247 4.41 4.22 -26.47
C GLY A 247 4.43 5.74 -26.37
N TYR A 248 5.51 6.33 -25.88
CA TYR A 248 5.72 7.78 -25.88
C TYR A 248 6.12 8.31 -27.26
N GLN A 249 5.81 9.58 -27.50
CA GLN A 249 6.35 10.35 -28.62
C GLN A 249 6.75 11.74 -28.13
N VAL A 250 7.98 12.17 -28.40
CA VAL A 250 8.49 13.49 -28.05
C VAL A 250 8.66 14.28 -29.34
N ASN A 251 7.93 15.39 -29.46
CA ASN A 251 7.99 16.31 -30.58
C ASN A 251 8.55 17.65 -30.11
N PHE A 252 9.42 18.29 -30.88
CA PHE A 252 9.97 19.61 -30.55
C PHE A 252 10.31 20.37 -31.84
N ASN A 253 10.19 21.70 -31.80
CA ASN A 253 10.46 22.56 -32.96
C ASN A 253 11.81 23.29 -32.89
N GLN A 254 12.44 23.29 -31.71
CA GLN A 254 13.68 23.99 -31.41
C GLN A 254 14.50 23.11 -30.48
N ALA A 255 15.78 22.95 -30.78
CA ALA A 255 16.72 22.29 -29.89
C ALA A 255 18.12 22.86 -30.06
N ARG A 256 18.89 22.81 -28.97
CA ARG A 256 20.29 23.17 -28.92
C ARG A 256 21.08 22.05 -28.29
N LEU A 257 22.08 21.53 -28.99
CA LEU A 257 23.03 20.54 -28.46
C LEU A 257 24.39 21.19 -28.28
N GLN A 258 25.00 21.01 -27.12
CA GLN A 258 26.37 21.43 -26.83
C GLN A 258 27.27 20.20 -26.88
N ILE A 259 28.15 20.17 -27.88
CA ILE A 259 29.14 19.11 -28.03
C ILE A 259 30.48 19.61 -27.55
N ASP A 260 31.12 18.83 -26.69
CA ASP A 260 32.51 19.03 -26.28
C ASP A 260 33.21 17.68 -26.15
N LYS A 261 34.49 17.63 -26.53
CA LYS A 261 35.32 16.40 -26.49
C LYS A 261 34.64 15.16 -27.12
N ASN A 262 33.91 15.37 -28.22
CA ASN A 262 33.12 14.33 -28.92
C ASN A 262 31.94 13.74 -28.13
N GLN A 263 31.44 14.44 -27.11
CA GLN A 263 30.29 14.03 -26.31
C GLN A 263 29.27 15.16 -26.22
N ILE A 264 28.00 14.80 -25.99
CA ILE A 264 26.98 15.77 -25.62
C ILE A 264 27.26 16.21 -24.19
N SER A 265 27.74 17.43 -24.03
CA SER A 265 28.03 18.04 -22.73
C SER A 265 26.79 18.66 -22.08
N GLY A 266 25.75 18.91 -22.87
CA GLY A 266 24.44 19.39 -22.43
C GLY A 266 23.61 19.90 -23.60
N GLY A 267 22.44 20.44 -23.29
CA GLY A 267 21.55 21.02 -24.29
C GLY A 267 20.13 21.23 -23.79
N GLU A 268 19.25 21.54 -24.73
CA GLU A 268 17.84 21.80 -24.44
C GLU A 268 16.95 21.51 -25.65
N LEU A 269 15.75 21.00 -25.40
CA LEU A 269 14.63 20.91 -26.34
C LEU A 269 13.59 21.94 -25.91
N ARG A 270 13.22 22.87 -26.78
CA ARG A 270 12.28 23.95 -26.47
C ARG A 270 10.91 23.70 -27.11
N THR A 271 9.86 24.10 -26.40
CA THR A 271 8.45 23.88 -26.78
C THR A 271 8.16 22.42 -27.16
N ALA A 272 8.61 21.51 -26.30
CA ALA A 272 8.42 20.09 -26.51
C ALA A 272 6.97 19.68 -26.21
N VAL A 273 6.38 18.86 -27.07
CA VAL A 273 5.08 18.22 -26.88
C VAL A 273 5.31 16.72 -26.75
N ILE A 274 4.96 16.18 -25.58
CA ILE A 274 5.12 14.77 -25.25
C ILE A 274 3.75 14.11 -25.27
N THR A 275 3.57 13.14 -26.16
CA THR A 275 2.40 12.26 -26.21
C THR A 275 2.61 11.10 -25.24
N LEU A 276 1.66 10.89 -24.33
CA LEU A 276 1.67 9.75 -23.40
C LEU A 276 1.16 8.46 -24.06
N PRO A 277 1.55 7.27 -23.56
CA PRO A 277 1.05 5.99 -24.08
C PRO A 277 -0.46 5.83 -23.93
N GLU A 278 -1.18 5.65 -25.04
CA GLU A 278 -2.64 5.49 -25.06
C GLU A 278 -3.13 4.22 -24.32
N GLN A 279 -2.28 3.19 -24.25
CA GLN A 279 -2.58 1.96 -23.51
C GLN A 279 -2.47 2.17 -21.98
N ALA A 280 -1.81 3.23 -21.53
CA ALA A 280 -1.59 3.51 -20.13
C ALA A 280 -2.61 4.48 -19.56
N VAL A 281 -2.83 5.60 -20.27
CA VAL A 281 -3.66 6.71 -19.81
C VAL A 281 -4.38 7.39 -20.97
N SER A 282 -5.53 8.00 -20.68
CA SER A 282 -6.26 8.86 -21.60
C SER A 282 -6.85 10.07 -20.87
N ASP A 283 -7.38 11.04 -21.61
CA ASP A 283 -8.30 12.03 -21.02
C ASP A 283 -9.68 11.40 -20.74
N ALA A 284 -10.59 12.19 -20.16
CA ALA A 284 -11.97 11.76 -19.86
C ALA A 284 -12.82 11.42 -21.10
N SER A 285 -12.37 11.80 -22.30
CA SER A 285 -12.99 11.49 -23.58
C SER A 285 -12.27 10.36 -24.32
N PHE A 286 -11.37 9.64 -23.65
CA PHE A 286 -10.52 8.57 -24.20
C PHE A 286 -9.54 9.02 -25.30
N ASN A 287 -9.24 10.31 -25.40
CA ASN A 287 -8.21 10.81 -26.31
C ASN A 287 -6.81 10.67 -25.69
N LYS A 288 -5.80 10.69 -26.56
CA LYS A 288 -4.38 10.72 -26.16
C LYS A 288 -4.07 11.97 -25.35
N ILE A 289 -3.29 11.80 -24.29
CA ILE A 289 -2.80 12.92 -23.49
C ILE A 289 -1.56 13.52 -24.12
N LEU A 290 -1.57 14.84 -24.29
CA LEU A 290 -0.43 15.65 -24.69
C LEU A 290 -0.02 16.53 -23.50
N VAL A 291 1.25 16.42 -23.09
CA VAL A 291 1.83 17.32 -22.09
C VAL A 291 2.88 18.20 -22.76
N VAL A 292 3.00 19.45 -22.29
CA VAL A 292 3.86 20.46 -22.92
C VAL A 292 4.99 20.85 -21.98
N ALA A 293 6.22 20.89 -22.49
CA ALA A 293 7.39 21.40 -21.79
C ALA A 293 7.91 22.65 -22.48
N ASP A 294 8.06 23.75 -21.74
CA ASP A 294 8.71 24.95 -22.27
C ASP A 294 10.17 24.65 -22.61
N THR A 295 10.84 23.87 -21.76
CA THR A 295 12.21 23.37 -21.98
C THR A 295 12.41 22.01 -21.32
N LEU A 296 12.97 21.06 -22.07
CA LEU A 296 13.57 19.83 -21.54
C LEU A 296 15.09 19.97 -21.61
N HIS A 297 15.78 19.82 -20.49
CA HIS A 297 17.22 19.88 -20.43
C HIS A 297 17.82 18.54 -20.84
N ILE A 298 18.85 18.61 -21.68
CA ILE A 298 19.73 17.48 -22.00
C ILE A 298 20.93 17.58 -21.07
N ARG A 299 21.11 16.58 -20.22
CA ARG A 299 22.20 16.49 -19.26
C ARG A 299 23.48 15.96 -19.92
N SER A 300 24.60 16.03 -19.22
CA SER A 300 25.91 15.58 -19.72
C SER A 300 26.01 14.05 -19.89
N ASP A 301 25.14 13.30 -19.23
CA ASP A 301 24.94 11.85 -19.43
C ASP A 301 23.98 11.55 -20.60
N GLY A 302 23.40 12.59 -21.21
CA GLY A 302 22.44 12.51 -22.30
C GLY A 302 20.98 12.41 -21.84
N ASP A 303 20.71 12.35 -20.54
CA ASP A 303 19.35 12.22 -20.00
C ASP A 303 18.52 13.46 -20.30
N LEU A 304 17.22 13.25 -20.51
CA LEU A 304 16.24 14.33 -20.61
C LEU A 304 15.53 14.52 -19.29
N PHE A 305 15.46 15.76 -18.83
CA PHE A 305 14.69 16.14 -17.65
C PHE A 305 14.01 17.49 -17.84
N GLY A 306 12.76 17.62 -17.41
CA GLY A 306 12.10 18.92 -17.39
C GLY A 306 10.70 18.89 -16.81
N LYS A 307 10.22 20.09 -16.47
CA LYS A 307 8.85 20.34 -16.02
C LYS A 307 7.89 20.30 -17.21
N VAL A 308 6.73 19.66 -17.05
CA VAL A 308 5.69 19.58 -18.07
C VAL A 308 4.34 20.03 -17.51
N LYS A 309 3.56 20.71 -18.34
CA LYS A 309 2.25 21.27 -18.00
C LYS A 309 1.14 20.37 -18.53
N TYR A 310 0.17 20.07 -17.66
CA TYR A 310 -1.08 19.40 -17.99
C TYR A 310 -2.11 19.68 -16.90
N GLN A 311 -3.28 20.23 -17.28
CA GLN A 311 -4.31 20.70 -16.34
C GLN A 311 -5.67 20.01 -16.54
N LYS A 312 -5.69 18.84 -17.18
CA LYS A 312 -6.90 18.03 -17.36
C LYS A 312 -6.82 16.76 -16.49
N PRO A 313 -7.93 16.04 -16.28
CA PRO A 313 -7.90 14.75 -15.61
C PRO A 313 -7.12 13.70 -16.40
N VAL A 314 -6.20 13.00 -15.72
CA VAL A 314 -5.57 11.78 -16.22
C VAL A 314 -6.44 10.60 -15.83
N VAL A 315 -6.84 9.79 -16.79
CA VAL A 315 -7.71 8.62 -16.59
C VAL A 315 -6.91 7.34 -16.86
N TRP A 316 -7.18 6.28 -16.07
CA TRP A 316 -6.66 4.93 -16.30
C TRP A 316 -7.67 3.86 -15.88
N GLY A 317 -7.44 2.63 -16.33
CA GLY A 317 -8.29 1.47 -16.04
C GLY A 317 -7.93 0.28 -16.90
N GLU A 318 -8.95 -0.40 -17.42
CA GLU A 318 -8.79 -1.58 -18.29
C GLU A 318 -8.96 -1.19 -19.76
N TYR A 319 -7.83 -1.00 -20.45
CA TYR A 319 -7.78 -0.58 -21.86
C TYR A 319 -7.46 -1.72 -22.83
N THR A 320 -7.19 -2.94 -22.34
CA THR A 320 -6.97 -4.11 -23.19
C THR A 320 -8.28 -4.73 -23.68
N ARG A 321 -9.42 -4.45 -23.03
CA ARG A 321 -10.74 -4.82 -23.55
C ARG A 321 -11.05 -4.02 -24.81
N LEU A 322 -11.36 -4.74 -25.90
CA LEU A 322 -11.55 -4.15 -27.24
C LEU A 322 -12.71 -3.15 -27.32
N SER A 323 -13.75 -3.27 -26.49
CA SER A 323 -14.79 -2.25 -26.31
C SER A 323 -15.82 -2.68 -25.24
N PRO A 324 -16.37 -1.76 -24.43
CA PRO A 324 -15.87 -0.40 -24.21
C PRO A 324 -14.61 -0.40 -23.32
N LYS A 325 -13.71 0.56 -23.55
CA LYS A 325 -12.60 0.84 -22.61
C LYS A 325 -13.19 1.19 -21.25
N LEU A 326 -12.68 0.60 -20.17
CA LEU A 326 -13.18 0.88 -18.82
C LEU A 326 -12.34 1.97 -18.17
N MET A 327 -12.98 3.10 -17.88
CA MET A 327 -12.46 4.11 -16.95
C MET A 327 -12.71 3.61 -15.52
N ALA A 328 -11.65 3.30 -14.78
CA ALA A 328 -11.76 2.85 -13.39
C ALA A 328 -11.37 3.97 -12.41
N TYR A 329 -10.37 4.76 -12.78
CA TYR A 329 -9.81 5.81 -11.92
C TYR A 329 -9.46 7.05 -12.72
N SER A 330 -9.56 8.22 -12.10
CA SER A 330 -8.97 9.43 -12.64
C SER A 330 -8.39 10.34 -11.56
N ALA A 331 -7.45 11.19 -11.94
CA ALA A 331 -6.87 12.19 -11.07
C ALA A 331 -6.76 13.53 -11.81
N GLN A 332 -7.28 14.59 -11.21
CA GLN A 332 -7.15 15.94 -11.72
C GLN A 332 -5.84 16.55 -11.22
N VAL A 333 -4.98 16.95 -12.17
CA VAL A 333 -3.66 17.52 -11.91
C VAL A 333 -3.78 19.05 -11.92
N GLU A 334 -3.29 19.72 -10.87
CA GLU A 334 -3.22 21.20 -10.81
C GLU A 334 -1.78 21.71 -10.84
N SER A 335 -0.85 20.94 -10.29
CA SER A 335 0.57 21.28 -10.31
C SER A 335 1.26 20.78 -11.58
N ASP A 336 2.46 21.29 -11.84
CA ASP A 336 3.27 20.77 -12.91
C ASP A 336 3.71 19.33 -12.66
N ALA A 337 3.79 18.56 -13.73
CA ALA A 337 4.38 17.23 -13.75
C ALA A 337 5.84 17.31 -14.22
N TYR A 338 6.54 16.18 -14.20
CA TYR A 338 7.94 16.12 -14.60
C TYR A 338 8.17 14.95 -15.55
N PHE A 339 8.91 15.21 -16.62
CA PHE A 339 9.37 14.21 -17.57
C PHE A 339 10.82 13.87 -17.30
N TYR A 340 11.12 12.57 -17.20
CA TYR A 340 12.48 12.06 -17.11
C TYR A 340 12.67 10.92 -18.12
N LEU A 341 13.80 10.92 -18.83
CA LEU A 341 14.16 9.85 -19.75
C LEU A 341 15.67 9.62 -19.71
N SER A 342 16.07 8.37 -19.46
CA SER A 342 17.48 7.99 -19.40
C SER A 342 18.02 7.72 -20.80
N ALA A 343 19.16 8.31 -21.14
CA ALA A 343 19.88 8.00 -22.37
C ALA A 343 20.49 6.59 -22.36
N SER A 344 20.91 6.14 -21.18
CA SER A 344 21.46 4.80 -20.97
C SER A 344 20.35 3.78 -20.65
N TYR A 345 20.61 2.50 -20.95
CA TYR A 345 19.71 1.43 -20.52
C TYR A 345 19.72 1.32 -18.99
N ARG A 346 18.53 1.38 -18.38
CA ARG A 346 18.33 1.20 -16.95
C ARG A 346 17.16 0.27 -16.71
N LYS A 347 17.26 -0.55 -15.66
CA LYS A 347 16.13 -1.37 -15.21
C LYS A 347 14.96 -0.42 -14.90
N PRO A 348 13.78 -0.62 -15.52
CA PRO A 348 12.65 0.28 -15.29
C PRO A 348 12.28 0.30 -13.81
N PHE A 349 11.90 1.47 -13.32
CA PHE A 349 11.39 1.62 -11.96
C PHE A 349 10.20 0.67 -11.75
N TRP A 350 10.23 -0.04 -10.62
CA TRP A 350 9.14 -0.88 -10.15
C TRP A 350 8.81 -0.47 -8.73
N PRO A 351 7.54 -0.19 -8.38
CA PRO A 351 7.18 0.34 -7.07
C PRO A 351 7.20 -0.72 -5.96
N PHE A 352 7.95 -1.81 -6.10
CA PHE A 352 8.10 -2.86 -5.08
C PHE A 352 9.56 -3.15 -4.76
N LYS A 353 9.80 -3.33 -3.46
CA LYS A 353 11.04 -3.86 -2.91
C LYS A 353 10.70 -5.01 -1.95
N SER A 354 11.70 -5.69 -1.39
CA SER A 354 11.53 -6.87 -0.52
C SER A 354 10.60 -6.66 0.70
N GLY A 355 10.30 -5.41 1.07
CA GLY A 355 9.38 -5.05 2.16
C GLY A 355 8.00 -4.52 1.73
N GLY A 356 7.62 -4.63 0.45
CA GLY A 356 6.30 -4.20 -0.06
C GLY A 356 6.37 -2.97 -0.99
N PHE A 357 5.27 -2.22 -1.05
CA PHE A 357 5.14 -1.06 -1.94
C PHE A 357 6.10 0.07 -1.51
N TYR A 358 7.05 0.39 -2.39
CA TYR A 358 8.04 1.43 -2.17
C TYR A 358 7.39 2.80 -2.36
N SER A 359 7.56 3.69 -1.38
CA SER A 359 7.11 5.08 -1.45
C SER A 359 8.32 5.99 -1.56
N PRO A 360 8.64 6.50 -2.76
CA PRO A 360 9.77 7.40 -2.94
C PRO A 360 9.61 8.68 -2.12
N SER A 361 10.72 9.22 -1.62
CA SER A 361 10.80 10.62 -1.20
C SER A 361 11.24 11.43 -2.40
N PHE A 362 10.38 12.31 -2.90
CA PHE A 362 10.62 13.09 -4.13
C PHE A 362 11.38 14.40 -3.90
N TYR A 363 12.14 14.51 -2.81
CA TYR A 363 12.95 15.68 -2.53
C TYR A 363 14.43 15.29 -2.36
N PRO A 364 15.35 15.79 -3.20
CA PRO A 364 15.12 16.59 -4.43
C PRO A 364 14.60 15.74 -5.61
N LEU A 365 13.66 16.29 -6.38
CA LEU A 365 12.85 15.53 -7.35
C LEU A 365 13.67 14.93 -8.50
N GLU A 366 14.48 15.74 -9.16
CA GLU A 366 15.31 15.33 -10.30
C GLU A 366 16.22 14.15 -9.95
N GLN A 367 16.99 14.29 -8.88
CA GLN A 367 17.91 13.24 -8.40
C GLN A 367 17.17 11.97 -7.98
N THR A 368 15.94 12.11 -7.47
CA THR A 368 15.10 10.98 -7.11
C THR A 368 14.62 10.20 -8.34
N LEU A 369 14.10 10.90 -9.36
CA LEU A 369 13.63 10.25 -10.59
C LEU A 369 14.78 9.55 -11.32
N ASP A 370 15.94 10.21 -11.37
CA ASP A 370 17.19 9.66 -11.89
C ASP A 370 17.62 8.41 -11.09
N SER A 371 17.88 8.53 -9.79
CA SER A 371 18.37 7.40 -8.98
C SER A 371 17.46 6.16 -9.01
N LEU A 372 16.15 6.37 -9.14
CA LEU A 372 15.16 5.29 -9.24
C LEU A 372 14.91 4.78 -10.66
N ALA A 373 15.51 5.42 -11.68
CA ALA A 373 15.21 5.18 -13.09
C ALA A 373 13.70 5.27 -13.40
N MET A 374 13.03 6.25 -12.78
CA MET A 374 11.58 6.48 -12.91
C MET A 374 11.27 7.27 -14.18
N GLN A 375 11.48 6.62 -15.33
CA GLN A 375 11.32 7.20 -16.66
C GLN A 375 9.84 7.43 -17.02
N GLY A 376 9.56 8.38 -17.91
CA GLY A 376 8.21 8.79 -18.29
C GLY A 376 7.77 10.10 -17.62
N VAL A 377 6.46 10.34 -17.59
CA VAL A 377 5.87 11.53 -16.95
C VAL A 377 5.35 11.17 -15.57
N THR A 378 5.77 11.94 -14.56
CA THR A 378 5.34 11.78 -13.17
C THR A 378 4.55 13.00 -12.71
N PHE A 379 3.30 12.76 -12.31
CA PHE A 379 2.35 13.75 -11.82
C PHE A 379 2.35 13.80 -10.28
N PHE A 380 2.16 15.01 -9.76
CA PHE A 380 2.05 15.34 -8.34
C PHE A 380 0.95 16.39 -8.13
N GLY A 381 0.68 16.73 -6.86
CA GLY A 381 -0.19 17.88 -6.53
C GLY A 381 -1.57 17.78 -7.18
N PHE A 382 -2.28 16.69 -6.88
CA PHE A 382 -3.61 16.43 -7.41
C PHE A 382 -4.66 17.21 -6.62
N GLN A 383 -5.60 17.83 -7.33
CA GLN A 383 -6.78 18.46 -6.73
C GLN A 383 -7.87 17.47 -6.41
N ARG A 384 -8.10 16.51 -7.31
CA ARG A 384 -9.19 15.56 -7.20
C ARG A 384 -8.75 14.18 -7.60
N PHE A 385 -9.34 13.18 -6.96
CA PHE A 385 -9.18 11.78 -7.30
C PHE A 385 -10.58 11.15 -7.38
N PHE A 386 -10.82 10.39 -8.44
CA PHE A 386 -12.10 9.77 -8.72
C PHE A 386 -11.97 8.25 -8.83
N ILE A 387 -12.94 7.54 -8.26
CA ILE A 387 -13.13 6.10 -8.44
C ILE A 387 -14.46 5.89 -9.18
N TYR A 388 -14.38 5.40 -10.41
CA TYR A 388 -15.53 5.11 -11.27
C TYR A 388 -16.02 3.69 -10.99
N THR A 389 -16.59 3.49 -9.81
CA THR A 389 -17.11 2.19 -9.40
C THR A 389 -18.55 2.01 -9.90
N PRO A 390 -18.94 0.81 -10.35
CA PRO A 390 -20.34 0.49 -10.58
C PRO A 390 -21.12 0.29 -9.27
N ASP A 391 -20.43 0.21 -8.13
CA ASP A 391 -21.00 -0.17 -6.84
C ASP A 391 -21.50 1.06 -6.04
N THR A 392 -22.00 2.08 -6.75
CA THR A 392 -22.66 3.29 -6.21
C THR A 392 -24.03 3.47 -6.87
N PRO A 393 -24.97 4.23 -6.26
CA PRO A 393 -26.23 4.58 -6.91
C PRO A 393 -26.01 5.28 -8.27
N GLY A 394 -26.61 4.71 -9.32
CA GLY A 394 -26.48 5.24 -10.68
C GLY A 394 -25.06 5.19 -11.27
N ALA A 395 -24.14 4.41 -10.67
CA ALA A 395 -22.71 4.40 -11.02
C ALA A 395 -22.05 5.79 -10.95
N THR A 396 -22.49 6.62 -10.00
CA THR A 396 -21.90 7.93 -9.74
C THR A 396 -20.47 7.76 -9.20
N PRO A 397 -19.46 8.44 -9.76
CA PRO A 397 -18.08 8.30 -9.30
C PRO A 397 -17.91 8.76 -7.85
N ILE A 398 -17.07 8.05 -7.08
CA ILE A 398 -16.63 8.51 -5.77
C ILE A 398 -15.56 9.58 -6.00
N GLU A 399 -15.79 10.78 -5.47
CA GLU A 399 -14.91 11.94 -5.61
C GLU A 399 -14.23 12.27 -4.29
N PHE A 400 -12.91 12.43 -4.36
CA PHE A 400 -12.08 12.99 -3.30
C PHE A 400 -11.57 14.37 -3.74
N GLY A 401 -11.82 15.40 -2.94
CA GLY A 401 -11.61 16.81 -3.26
C GLY A 401 -10.26 17.39 -2.82
N PRO A 402 -10.04 18.70 -3.10
CA PRO A 402 -8.81 19.39 -2.71
C PRO A 402 -8.72 19.50 -1.18
N GLY A 403 -7.53 19.26 -0.64
CA GLY A 403 -7.29 19.21 0.81
C GLY A 403 -7.43 17.81 1.42
N GLU A 404 -8.15 16.91 0.76
CA GLU A 404 -8.29 15.51 1.22
C GLU A 404 -7.10 14.66 0.76
N LEU A 405 -6.48 15.00 -0.37
CA LEU A 405 -5.33 14.30 -0.92
C LEU A 405 -4.03 14.75 -0.25
N GLN A 406 -3.27 13.79 0.31
CA GLN A 406 -1.96 14.08 0.87
C GLN A 406 -0.96 14.46 -0.24
N HIS A 407 -0.04 15.39 0.08
CA HIS A 407 1.04 15.84 -0.80
C HIS A 407 1.98 14.73 -1.30
N ASN A 408 2.02 13.57 -0.64
CA ASN A 408 2.82 12.43 -1.05
C ASN A 408 2.12 11.51 -2.07
N SER A 409 0.97 11.93 -2.61
CA SER A 409 0.31 11.23 -3.72
C SER A 409 1.04 11.51 -5.03
N TRP A 410 1.27 10.48 -5.83
CA TRP A 410 2.04 10.56 -7.07
C TRP A 410 1.55 9.53 -8.10
N LEU A 411 1.76 9.82 -9.38
CA LEU A 411 1.42 8.94 -10.50
C LEU A 411 2.50 9.03 -11.58
N ASN A 412 3.21 7.95 -11.85
CA ASN A 412 4.13 7.81 -12.98
C ASN A 412 3.48 6.98 -14.09
N VAL A 413 3.48 7.52 -15.31
CA VAL A 413 2.94 6.85 -16.49
C VAL A 413 4.04 6.00 -17.14
N VAL A 414 3.76 4.70 -17.31
CA VAL A 414 4.65 3.74 -17.97
C VAL A 414 4.00 3.21 -19.25
N SER A 415 4.63 2.25 -19.93
CA SER A 415 4.21 1.81 -21.27
C SER A 415 2.78 1.26 -21.35
N GLN A 416 2.34 0.51 -20.34
CA GLN A 416 1.05 -0.21 -20.37
C GLN A 416 0.11 0.17 -19.22
N GLY A 417 0.45 1.21 -18.45
CA GLY A 417 -0.33 1.58 -17.28
C GLY A 417 0.36 2.63 -16.42
N VAL A 418 -0.05 2.67 -15.16
CA VAL A 418 0.47 3.63 -14.20
C VAL A 418 1.07 2.96 -12.97
N HIS A 419 2.16 3.50 -12.48
CA HIS A 419 2.61 3.31 -11.10
C HIS A 419 2.13 4.50 -10.28
N GLY A 420 1.62 4.28 -9.08
CA GLY A 420 1.17 5.42 -8.30
C GLY A 420 0.66 5.06 -6.93
N ARG A 421 0.50 6.10 -6.12
CA ARG A 421 -0.07 6.01 -4.79
C ARG A 421 -0.93 7.23 -4.54
N PHE A 422 -2.14 7.00 -4.06
CA PHE A 422 -3.02 8.06 -3.56
C PHE A 422 -3.29 7.79 -2.08
N ASN A 423 -3.07 8.81 -1.26
CA ASN A 423 -3.45 8.80 0.15
C ASN A 423 -4.46 9.91 0.38
N VAL A 424 -5.60 9.54 0.93
CA VAL A 424 -6.65 10.47 1.32
C VAL A 424 -6.70 10.53 2.85
N VAL A 425 -6.72 11.74 3.38
CA VAL A 425 -6.95 12.06 4.78
C VAL A 425 -8.20 12.92 4.91
N GLU A 426 -8.96 12.66 5.96
CA GLU A 426 -10.04 13.48 6.53
C GLU A 426 -11.11 14.01 5.55
N PHE A 427 -12.37 13.64 5.79
CA PHE A 427 -13.51 14.05 4.97
C PHE A 427 -14.31 15.15 5.71
N PRO A 428 -14.66 16.26 5.04
CA PRO A 428 -15.78 17.11 5.44
C PRO A 428 -17.11 16.70 4.77
N LYS A 429 -17.14 15.78 3.80
CA LYS A 429 -18.40 15.34 3.16
C LYS A 429 -19.14 14.36 4.08
N ASP A 430 -20.41 14.63 4.35
CA ASP A 430 -21.17 13.86 5.35
C ASP A 430 -21.53 12.41 4.97
N SER A 431 -21.26 11.95 3.74
CA SER A 431 -21.47 10.55 3.35
C SER A 431 -21.05 10.22 1.90
N ILE A 432 -20.34 9.11 1.70
CA ILE A 432 -20.22 8.40 0.41
C ILE A 432 -21.32 7.33 0.37
N GLU A 433 -22.13 7.30 -0.68
CA GLU A 433 -23.15 6.27 -0.86
C GLU A 433 -22.58 5.07 -1.61
N LEU A 434 -22.62 3.89 -0.99
CA LEU A 434 -22.11 2.64 -1.56
C LEU A 434 -23.24 1.61 -1.70
N GLY A 435 -23.40 1.05 -2.88
CA GLY A 435 -24.40 0.04 -3.19
C GLY A 435 -25.15 0.35 -4.48
N PRO A 436 -25.16 -0.56 -5.47
CA PRO A 436 -25.87 -0.35 -6.74
C PRO A 436 -27.36 -0.66 -6.58
N THR A 437 -28.12 0.26 -5.98
CA THR A 437 -29.53 0.06 -5.59
C THR A 437 -30.48 -0.31 -6.74
N SER A 438 -30.14 0.02 -7.98
CA SER A 438 -30.90 -0.37 -9.18
C SER A 438 -30.61 -1.79 -9.67
N SER A 439 -29.59 -2.46 -9.13
CA SER A 439 -29.21 -3.80 -9.58
C SER A 439 -30.17 -4.88 -9.06
N PRO A 440 -30.58 -5.85 -9.89
CA PRO A 440 -31.51 -6.92 -9.47
C PRO A 440 -31.03 -7.79 -8.31
N HIS A 441 -29.72 -7.90 -8.12
CA HIS A 441 -29.09 -8.68 -7.05
C HIS A 441 -28.88 -7.88 -5.76
N TYR A 442 -29.22 -6.59 -5.74
CA TYR A 442 -29.07 -5.72 -4.57
C TYR A 442 -30.27 -5.87 -3.64
N VAL A 443 -30.07 -6.51 -2.48
CA VAL A 443 -31.14 -6.77 -1.51
C VAL A 443 -31.25 -5.71 -0.41
N GLY A 444 -30.23 -4.85 -0.26
CA GLY A 444 -30.16 -3.82 0.78
C GLY A 444 -31.15 -2.67 0.67
N LYS A 445 -31.90 -2.55 -0.45
CA LYS A 445 -32.91 -1.52 -0.81
C LYS A 445 -32.45 -0.06 -0.84
N LYS A 446 -31.53 0.34 0.04
CA LYS A 446 -30.90 1.67 0.13
C LYS A 446 -29.38 1.51 0.08
N PRO A 447 -28.60 2.51 -0.35
CA PRO A 447 -27.15 2.42 -0.28
C PRO A 447 -26.66 2.55 1.16
N PHE A 448 -25.48 2.00 1.44
CA PHE A 448 -24.73 2.28 2.66
C PHE A 448 -24.29 3.74 2.67
N THR A 449 -24.65 4.46 3.75
CA THR A 449 -24.16 5.81 4.02
C THR A 449 -22.80 5.70 4.73
N THR A 450 -21.71 5.88 3.99
CA THR A 450 -20.33 5.61 4.43
C THR A 450 -19.62 6.89 4.85
N ARG A 451 -18.93 6.87 5.99
CA ARG A 451 -18.11 7.96 6.52
C ARG A 451 -16.69 7.46 6.83
N LEU A 452 -15.70 8.34 6.76
CA LEU A 452 -14.32 8.02 7.14
C LEU A 452 -14.07 8.45 8.60
N ILE A 453 -13.50 7.58 9.45
CA ILE A 453 -13.33 7.86 10.90
C ILE A 453 -11.93 8.34 11.21
N ALA A 454 -11.78 9.49 11.89
CA ALA A 454 -10.56 10.27 12.12
C ALA A 454 -9.38 9.62 12.91
N GLN A 455 -8.91 8.42 12.55
CA GLN A 455 -7.72 7.79 13.15
C GLN A 455 -6.78 7.13 12.10
N LYS A 456 -5.86 7.93 11.51
CA LYS A 456 -4.83 7.57 10.47
C LYS A 456 -5.39 7.22 9.06
N ARG A 457 -4.72 7.71 8.00
CA ARG A 457 -4.99 7.52 6.55
C ARG A 457 -6.23 6.66 6.22
N PHE A 458 -7.37 7.31 5.97
CA PHE A 458 -8.66 6.64 5.80
C PHE A 458 -8.84 5.91 4.49
N PHE A 459 -8.12 6.35 3.46
CA PHE A 459 -8.11 5.65 2.20
C PHE A 459 -6.71 5.70 1.58
N ASN A 460 -6.19 4.54 1.22
CA ASN A 460 -4.97 4.42 0.43
C ASN A 460 -5.21 3.45 -0.71
N VAL A 461 -4.82 3.85 -1.92
CA VAL A 461 -4.74 2.97 -3.08
C VAL A 461 -3.36 3.07 -3.74
N GLN A 462 -2.85 1.93 -4.17
CA GLN A 462 -1.52 1.75 -4.73
C GLN A 462 -1.63 0.99 -6.05
N PHE A 463 -1.01 1.54 -7.08
CA PHE A 463 -1.06 1.04 -8.44
C PHE A 463 0.31 0.57 -8.90
N ALA A 464 0.34 -0.58 -9.57
CA ALA A 464 1.48 -1.03 -10.33
C ALA A 464 1.07 -1.50 -11.71
N ASN A 465 1.50 -0.76 -12.74
CA ASN A 465 1.07 -0.96 -14.11
C ASN A 465 -0.47 -1.02 -14.22
N SER A 466 -1.15 -0.03 -13.59
CA SER A 466 -2.61 0.07 -13.44
C SER A 466 -3.29 -1.00 -12.59
N ALA A 467 -2.61 -2.10 -12.22
CA ALA A 467 -3.16 -3.07 -11.29
C ALA A 467 -3.20 -2.48 -9.87
N VAL A 468 -4.35 -2.57 -9.20
CA VAL A 468 -4.46 -2.24 -7.78
C VAL A 468 -3.76 -3.33 -6.99
N TYR A 469 -2.66 -2.96 -6.35
CA TYR A 469 -1.88 -3.87 -5.53
C TYR A 469 -2.36 -3.87 -4.09
N ASN A 470 -2.61 -2.68 -3.55
CA ASN A 470 -3.11 -2.50 -2.21
C ASN A 470 -4.16 -1.38 -2.25
N CYS A 471 -5.32 -1.68 -1.68
CA CYS A 471 -6.39 -0.72 -1.48
C CYS A 471 -6.96 -0.97 -0.09
N ARG A 472 -6.97 0.08 0.73
CA ARG A 472 -7.53 0.02 2.08
C ARG A 472 -8.31 1.29 2.35
N MET A 473 -9.58 1.12 2.63
CA MET A 473 -10.53 2.10 3.11
C MET A 473 -11.02 1.66 4.48
N ASP A 474 -10.86 2.52 5.48
CA ASP A 474 -11.35 2.29 6.84
C ASP A 474 -12.34 3.42 7.19
N GLY A 475 -13.44 3.10 7.86
CA GLY A 475 -14.52 4.05 8.08
C GLY A 475 -15.68 3.48 8.91
N ALA A 476 -16.85 4.09 8.79
CA ALA A 476 -18.10 3.62 9.36
C ALA A 476 -19.23 3.66 8.32
N VAL A 477 -20.17 2.74 8.41
CA VAL A 477 -21.45 2.81 7.70
C VAL A 477 -22.56 3.11 8.70
N HIS A 478 -23.35 4.14 8.43
CA HIS A 478 -24.54 4.44 9.22
C HIS A 478 -25.74 3.70 8.62
N LEU A 479 -26.19 2.64 9.31
CA LEU A 479 -27.38 1.91 8.93
C LEU A 479 -28.60 2.59 9.56
N LYS A 480 -29.45 3.19 8.72
CA LYS A 480 -30.67 3.89 9.13
C LYS A 480 -31.80 2.86 9.41
N GLY A 481 -33.06 3.26 9.36
CA GLY A 481 -34.19 2.33 9.54
C GLY A 481 -34.35 1.86 10.99
N PRO A 482 -34.61 0.56 11.26
CA PRO A 482 -34.82 0.07 12.62
C PRO A 482 -33.54 -0.14 13.42
N SER A 483 -32.40 -0.42 12.77
CA SER A 483 -31.15 -0.60 13.50
C SER A 483 -30.57 0.72 14.03
N GLN A 484 -30.63 1.83 13.27
CA GLN A 484 -30.02 3.14 13.61
C GLN A 484 -28.65 3.00 14.29
N ILE A 485 -27.75 2.27 13.65
CA ILE A 485 -26.45 1.89 14.21
C ILE A 485 -25.32 2.42 13.34
N LEU A 486 -24.22 2.83 13.97
CA LEU A 486 -22.98 3.20 13.28
C LEU A 486 -22.00 2.03 13.34
N LEU A 487 -21.87 1.30 12.24
CA LEU A 487 -20.96 0.15 12.16
C LEU A 487 -19.61 0.58 11.60
N ASN A 488 -18.56 0.44 12.40
CA ASN A 488 -17.21 0.65 11.92
C ASN A 488 -16.79 -0.49 10.97
N PHE A 489 -15.92 -0.19 10.02
CA PHE A 489 -15.33 -1.17 9.12
C PHE A 489 -13.87 -0.87 8.81
N LYS A 490 -13.15 -1.91 8.40
CA LYS A 490 -11.74 -1.86 8.01
C LYS A 490 -11.51 -2.59 6.69
N LYS A 491 -10.39 -2.27 6.04
CA LYS A 491 -9.87 -2.99 4.86
C LYS A 491 -10.86 -3.08 3.69
N MET A 492 -11.75 -2.10 3.55
CA MET A 492 -12.59 -2.06 2.36
C MET A 492 -11.73 -1.72 1.14
N ALA A 493 -11.90 -2.45 0.03
CA ALA A 493 -10.99 -2.36 -1.11
C ALA A 493 -11.73 -2.19 -2.44
N PHE A 494 -11.10 -1.45 -3.36
CA PHE A 494 -11.51 -1.35 -4.75
C PHE A 494 -10.51 -2.11 -5.64
N THR A 495 -10.98 -2.83 -6.65
CA THR A 495 -10.14 -3.60 -7.59
C THR A 495 -9.58 -2.72 -8.71
N SER A 496 -8.68 -3.23 -9.54
CA SER A 496 -8.18 -2.52 -10.75
C SER A 496 -9.27 -2.05 -11.71
N THR A 497 -10.45 -2.68 -11.66
CA THR A 497 -11.65 -2.33 -12.43
C THR A 497 -12.66 -1.53 -11.60
N ALA A 498 -12.21 -0.95 -10.49
CA ALA A 498 -12.97 -0.14 -9.55
C ALA A 498 -14.18 -0.83 -8.88
N HIS A 499 -14.29 -2.17 -8.92
CA HIS A 499 -15.31 -2.86 -8.13
C HIS A 499 -14.95 -2.85 -6.64
N ASN A 500 -15.93 -2.66 -5.78
CA ASN A 500 -15.77 -2.79 -4.33
C ASN A 500 -15.79 -4.27 -3.93
N ALA A 501 -14.73 -4.73 -3.28
CA ALA A 501 -14.55 -6.11 -2.82
C ALA A 501 -15.18 -6.39 -1.44
N GLY A 502 -15.83 -5.39 -0.83
CA GLY A 502 -16.30 -5.45 0.54
C GLY A 502 -15.24 -5.05 1.56
N GLY A 503 -15.59 -5.14 2.85
CA GLY A 503 -14.71 -4.82 3.98
C GLY A 503 -15.03 -5.65 5.23
N GLU A 504 -14.21 -5.54 6.26
CA GLU A 504 -14.38 -6.23 7.55
C GLU A 504 -15.18 -5.36 8.52
N VAL A 505 -16.16 -5.93 9.22
CA VAL A 505 -16.96 -5.23 10.26
C VAL A 505 -16.16 -5.18 11.56
N ASP A 506 -16.07 -3.99 12.16
CA ASP A 506 -15.42 -3.77 13.45
C ASP A 506 -16.44 -3.40 14.52
N LEU A 507 -16.67 -4.30 15.48
CA LEU A 507 -17.50 -4.10 16.66
C LEU A 507 -16.66 -4.10 17.95
N SER A 508 -15.37 -3.74 17.86
CA SER A 508 -14.53 -3.51 19.05
C SER A 508 -15.04 -2.37 19.93
N THR A 509 -15.78 -1.42 19.34
CA THR A 509 -16.62 -0.46 20.05
C THR A 509 -18.08 -0.87 19.81
N PRO A 510 -18.73 -1.54 20.77
CA PRO A 510 -20.13 -1.96 20.65
C PRO A 510 -21.07 -0.77 20.43
N ASP A 511 -22.16 -1.01 19.70
CA ASP A 511 -23.20 0.00 19.46
C ASP A 511 -24.60 -0.64 19.52
N THR A 512 -25.62 0.16 19.77
CA THR A 512 -26.99 -0.32 20.04
C THR A 512 -27.82 -0.42 18.77
N LEU A 513 -28.54 -1.53 18.61
CA LEU A 513 -29.61 -1.67 17.63
C LEU A 513 -30.87 -0.98 18.18
N ASP A 514 -31.12 0.26 17.75
CA ASP A 514 -32.06 1.15 18.41
C ASP A 514 -33.46 0.55 18.57
N TYR A 515 -34.09 0.01 17.53
CA TYR A 515 -35.46 -0.51 17.64
C TYR A 515 -35.62 -1.60 18.71
N TRP A 516 -34.63 -2.48 18.87
CA TRP A 516 -34.65 -3.60 19.81
C TRP A 516 -34.01 -3.26 21.16
N GLY A 517 -33.20 -2.20 21.24
CA GLY A 517 -32.49 -1.80 22.45
C GLY A 517 -31.45 -2.82 22.93
N VAL A 518 -30.90 -3.63 22.01
CA VAL A 518 -29.82 -4.60 22.30
C VAL A 518 -28.52 -4.13 21.66
N ILE A 519 -27.38 -4.49 22.26
CA ILE A 519 -26.06 -4.04 21.85
C ILE A 519 -25.44 -5.06 20.90
N ALA A 520 -25.00 -4.63 19.71
CA ALA A 520 -24.21 -5.45 18.81
C ALA A 520 -22.76 -5.50 19.32
N VAL A 521 -22.25 -6.70 19.57
CA VAL A 521 -20.91 -6.93 20.16
C VAL A 521 -20.08 -7.86 19.28
N GLN A 522 -18.75 -7.75 19.35
CA GLN A 522 -17.83 -8.69 18.72
C GLN A 522 -17.60 -9.93 19.60
N LYS A 523 -17.59 -11.13 19.01
CA LYS A 523 -17.24 -12.36 19.71
C LYS A 523 -15.76 -12.31 20.15
N PRO A 524 -15.45 -12.61 21.43
CA PRO A 524 -14.07 -12.60 21.92
C PRO A 524 -13.15 -13.53 21.10
N GLY A 525 -11.90 -13.10 20.89
CA GLY A 525 -10.89 -13.87 20.16
C GLY A 525 -10.88 -13.69 18.64
N PHE A 526 -11.83 -12.95 18.06
CA PHE A 526 -11.87 -12.66 16.62
C PHE A 526 -11.37 -11.24 16.32
N SER A 527 -10.75 -11.05 15.15
CA SER A 527 -10.24 -9.74 14.69
C SER A 527 -11.28 -8.89 13.95
N SER A 528 -12.40 -9.49 13.55
CA SER A 528 -13.52 -8.87 12.84
C SER A 528 -14.82 -9.52 13.30
N ALA A 529 -15.92 -8.77 13.34
CA ALA A 529 -17.24 -9.27 13.65
C ALA A 529 -17.98 -9.87 12.44
N GLY A 530 -17.47 -9.61 11.22
CA GLY A 530 -18.14 -10.00 9.98
C GLY A 530 -17.59 -9.32 8.73
N LEU A 531 -18.41 -9.28 7.67
CA LEU A 531 -18.07 -8.70 6.37
C LEU A 531 -19.18 -7.76 5.88
N ILE A 532 -18.80 -6.63 5.27
CA ILE A 532 -19.70 -5.76 4.52
C ILE A 532 -19.61 -6.12 3.04
N CYS A 533 -20.72 -6.52 2.44
CA CYS A 533 -20.86 -6.74 1.01
C CYS A 533 -21.59 -5.56 0.36
N VAL A 534 -20.82 -4.63 -0.21
CA VAL A 534 -21.36 -3.44 -0.89
C VAL A 534 -22.25 -3.82 -2.08
N LYS A 535 -21.91 -4.89 -2.82
CA LYS A 535 -22.62 -5.30 -4.04
C LYS A 535 -24.03 -5.81 -3.81
N THR A 536 -24.28 -6.40 -2.65
CA THR A 536 -25.60 -6.93 -2.29
C THR A 536 -26.32 -6.07 -1.26
N GLY A 537 -25.63 -5.12 -0.63
CA GLY A 537 -26.21 -4.27 0.41
C GLY A 537 -26.39 -5.00 1.73
N GLN A 538 -25.51 -5.96 2.03
CA GLN A 538 -25.59 -6.83 3.21
C GLN A 538 -24.37 -6.66 4.10
N VAL A 539 -24.58 -6.69 5.40
CA VAL A 539 -23.57 -6.90 6.43
C VAL A 539 -23.77 -8.30 6.98
N ILE A 540 -22.79 -9.17 6.77
CA ILE A 540 -22.82 -10.56 7.21
C ILE A 540 -22.04 -10.67 8.51
N LEU A 541 -22.73 -11.03 9.58
CA LEU A 541 -22.19 -11.16 10.93
C LEU A 541 -21.86 -12.63 11.21
N THR A 542 -20.59 -12.98 11.31
CA THR A 542 -20.14 -14.37 11.57
C THR A 542 -19.41 -14.53 12.90
N ALA A 543 -18.99 -13.42 13.51
CA ALA A 543 -18.31 -13.37 14.80
C ALA A 543 -18.84 -12.20 15.63
N ALA A 544 -20.16 -12.04 15.64
CA ALA A 544 -20.87 -11.02 16.41
C ALA A 544 -21.89 -11.68 17.36
N GLY A 545 -22.44 -10.88 18.27
CA GLY A 545 -23.54 -11.28 19.13
C GLY A 545 -24.44 -10.10 19.47
N LEU A 546 -25.58 -10.42 20.07
CA LEU A 546 -26.52 -9.46 20.60
C LEU A 546 -26.49 -9.52 22.12
N TYR A 547 -26.20 -8.39 22.75
CA TYR A 547 -26.07 -8.30 24.19
C TYR A 547 -27.15 -7.43 24.79
N GLU A 548 -27.80 -8.00 25.80
CA GLU A 548 -28.79 -7.37 26.63
C GLU A 548 -28.29 -7.55 28.08
N PRO A 549 -27.66 -6.54 28.67
CA PRO A 549 -26.94 -6.70 29.94
C PRO A 549 -27.84 -6.64 31.19
N ARG A 550 -29.11 -6.26 31.08
CA ARG A 550 -29.97 -6.07 32.25
C ARG A 550 -30.42 -7.41 32.84
N HIS A 551 -30.85 -8.32 31.98
CA HIS A 551 -31.41 -9.60 32.39
C HIS A 551 -30.48 -10.76 32.03
N PHE A 552 -29.67 -10.63 30.97
CA PHE A 552 -28.77 -11.70 30.53
C PHE A 552 -27.30 -11.44 30.86
N ALA A 553 -26.62 -12.48 31.35
CA ALA A 553 -25.20 -12.36 31.77
C ALA A 553 -24.21 -12.36 30.61
N GLN A 554 -24.53 -13.02 29.48
CA GLN A 554 -23.69 -13.13 28.31
C GLN A 554 -24.45 -12.73 27.03
N PRO A 555 -23.72 -12.25 25.99
CA PRO A 555 -24.31 -12.03 24.67
C PRO A 555 -24.81 -13.32 24.03
N PHE A 556 -25.90 -13.22 23.27
CA PHE A 556 -26.33 -14.26 22.36
C PHE A 556 -25.53 -14.18 21.06
N TYR A 557 -24.50 -15.00 20.94
CA TYR A 557 -23.63 -15.02 19.76
C TYR A 557 -24.34 -15.59 18.53
N LEU A 558 -23.88 -15.17 17.36
CA LEU A 558 -24.37 -15.59 16.06
C LEU A 558 -23.39 -16.57 15.41
N THR A 559 -23.91 -17.66 14.88
CA THR A 559 -23.19 -18.49 13.88
C THR A 559 -23.21 -17.77 12.52
N TRP A 560 -24.32 -17.11 12.21
CA TRP A 560 -24.49 -16.28 11.02
C TRP A 560 -25.62 -15.27 11.24
N GLY A 561 -25.43 -14.03 10.84
CA GLY A 561 -26.46 -12.99 10.88
C GLY A 561 -26.36 -12.06 9.68
N GLU A 562 -27.44 -11.37 9.39
CA GLU A 562 -27.53 -10.44 8.28
C GLU A 562 -28.17 -9.13 8.72
N MET A 563 -27.51 -8.02 8.40
CA MET A 563 -28.10 -6.69 8.42
C MET A 563 -28.10 -6.13 7.01
N LEU A 564 -29.16 -5.44 6.63
CA LEU A 564 -29.29 -4.81 5.32
C LEU A 564 -28.87 -3.34 5.37
N ALA A 565 -28.52 -2.77 4.22
CA ALA A 565 -28.12 -1.37 4.11
C ALA A 565 -29.24 -0.37 4.50
N ASP A 566 -30.51 -0.75 4.40
CA ASP A 566 -31.65 0.00 4.93
C ASP A 566 -31.83 -0.13 6.47
N GLY A 567 -30.95 -0.91 7.10
CA GLY A 567 -30.88 -1.24 8.52
C GLY A 567 -31.94 -2.20 9.03
N ASN A 568 -32.69 -2.87 8.15
CA ASN A 568 -33.44 -4.05 8.56
C ASN A 568 -32.50 -5.22 8.88
N LEU A 569 -32.96 -6.12 9.74
CA LEU A 569 -32.30 -7.39 9.99
C LEU A 569 -32.86 -8.45 9.05
N GLY A 570 -31.97 -9.25 8.48
CA GLY A 570 -32.30 -10.43 7.69
C GLY A 570 -32.42 -11.66 8.59
N ARG A 571 -31.81 -12.77 8.17
CA ARG A 571 -31.82 -13.99 8.99
C ARG A 571 -30.76 -13.91 10.10
N LEU A 572 -31.11 -14.42 11.28
CA LEU A 572 -30.20 -14.54 12.42
C LEU A 572 -30.20 -16.01 12.87
N PHE A 573 -29.01 -16.61 12.91
CA PHE A 573 -28.76 -17.96 13.40
C PHE A 573 -27.86 -17.86 14.63
N PHE A 574 -28.44 -18.14 15.79
CA PHE A 574 -27.76 -18.04 17.07
C PHE A 574 -26.96 -19.31 17.40
N ASP A 575 -25.87 -19.10 18.12
CA ASP A 575 -25.11 -20.12 18.84
C ASP A 575 -25.76 -20.29 20.22
N TYR A 576 -26.12 -21.52 20.59
CA TYR A 576 -26.80 -21.83 21.85
C TYR A 576 -25.82 -22.26 22.95
N ASN A 577 -24.59 -21.75 22.91
CA ASN A 577 -23.64 -21.93 24.00
C ASN A 577 -24.22 -21.39 25.32
N THR A 578 -24.31 -22.26 26.32
CA THR A 578 -24.90 -21.97 27.63
C THR A 578 -23.86 -21.54 28.66
N ALA A 579 -22.56 -21.57 28.32
CA ALA A 579 -21.47 -21.32 29.25
C ALA A 579 -21.58 -19.92 29.88
N GLY A 580 -21.80 -19.89 31.20
CA GLY A 580 -21.92 -18.66 31.98
C GLY A 580 -23.18 -17.84 31.71
N GLN A 581 -24.14 -18.37 30.93
CA GLN A 581 -25.36 -17.66 30.60
C GLN A 581 -26.37 -17.73 31.74
N LYS A 582 -26.96 -16.59 32.07
CA LYS A 582 -27.94 -16.44 33.15
C LYS A 582 -29.09 -15.56 32.72
N PHE A 583 -30.26 -15.74 33.33
CA PHE A 583 -31.41 -14.85 33.26
C PHE A 583 -31.75 -14.40 34.69
N ASP A 584 -31.68 -13.10 34.98
CA ASP A 584 -31.85 -12.54 36.34
C ASP A 584 -31.01 -13.27 37.40
N GLY A 585 -29.80 -13.70 36.99
CA GLY A 585 -28.84 -14.43 37.81
C GLY A 585 -29.07 -15.94 37.93
N PHE A 586 -30.24 -16.46 37.53
CA PHE A 586 -30.50 -17.90 37.42
C PHE A 586 -29.74 -18.49 36.24
N ASP A 587 -29.15 -19.67 36.39
CA ASP A 587 -28.48 -20.34 35.28
C ASP A 587 -29.49 -20.63 34.16
N PHE A 588 -29.15 -20.25 32.93
CA PHE A 588 -30.07 -20.26 31.80
C PHE A 588 -29.46 -20.95 30.58
N ALA A 589 -30.13 -21.99 30.11
CA ALA A 589 -29.77 -22.74 28.92
C ALA A 589 -30.69 -22.36 27.74
N PRO A 590 -30.31 -21.38 26.89
CA PRO A 590 -31.13 -21.02 25.73
C PRO A 590 -31.22 -22.16 24.72
N SER A 591 -32.42 -22.39 24.18
CA SER A 591 -32.70 -23.33 23.09
C SER A 591 -33.24 -22.65 21.84
N ALA A 592 -33.76 -21.42 21.98
CA ALA A 592 -34.21 -20.59 20.87
C ALA A 592 -34.03 -19.11 21.19
N VAL A 593 -33.54 -18.34 20.22
CA VAL A 593 -33.42 -16.88 20.32
C VAL A 593 -33.89 -16.25 19.02
N LYS A 594 -34.64 -15.15 19.11
CA LYS A 594 -34.98 -14.31 17.96
C LYS A 594 -35.16 -12.85 18.38
N LEU A 595 -34.97 -11.94 17.43
CA LEU A 595 -35.46 -10.58 17.56
C LEU A 595 -36.85 -10.46 16.93
N SER A 596 -37.69 -9.58 17.46
CA SER A 596 -39.00 -9.29 16.88
C SER A 596 -38.87 -8.67 15.49
N GLU A 597 -39.82 -8.94 14.60
CA GLU A 597 -39.91 -8.21 13.34
C GLU A 597 -40.09 -6.71 13.59
N TYR A 598 -39.52 -5.87 12.72
CA TYR A 598 -39.73 -4.44 12.79
C TYR A 598 -41.17 -4.07 12.44
N LYS A 599 -41.88 -3.48 13.42
CA LYS A 599 -43.22 -2.92 13.23
C LYS A 599 -43.24 -1.48 13.74
N PRO A 600 -43.37 -0.47 12.84
CA PRO A 600 -43.42 0.93 13.24
C PRO A 600 -44.46 1.18 14.34
N GLY A 601 -44.09 1.93 15.38
CA GLY A 601 -44.96 2.25 16.51
C GLY A 601 -45.18 1.12 17.53
N LYS A 602 -44.56 -0.06 17.35
CA LYS A 602 -44.54 -1.13 18.35
C LYS A 602 -43.12 -1.28 18.93
N PRO A 603 -42.96 -1.56 20.24
CA PRO A 603 -41.63 -1.78 20.81
C PRO A 603 -41.02 -3.07 20.25
N GLY A 604 -39.74 -2.99 19.86
CA GLY A 604 -38.96 -4.18 19.54
C GLY A 604 -38.63 -4.97 20.80
N TYR A 605 -38.43 -6.28 20.64
CA TYR A 605 -38.05 -7.16 21.74
C TYR A 605 -37.07 -8.25 21.30
N LEU A 606 -36.29 -8.71 22.28
CA LEU A 606 -35.52 -9.94 22.22
C LEU A 606 -36.37 -11.05 22.82
N GLN A 607 -36.57 -12.15 22.09
CA GLN A 607 -37.24 -13.34 22.61
C GLN A 607 -36.22 -14.44 22.82
N ALA A 608 -36.12 -14.92 24.06
CA ALA A 608 -35.25 -16.01 24.46
C ALA A 608 -36.09 -17.13 25.09
N GLY A 609 -36.02 -18.32 24.51
CA GLY A 609 -36.62 -19.55 25.00
C GLY A 609 -35.53 -20.46 25.52
N GLY A 610 -35.72 -21.03 26.71
CA GLY A 610 -34.71 -21.88 27.32
C GLY A 610 -35.11 -22.36 28.70
N THR A 611 -34.27 -23.20 29.28
CA THR A 611 -34.49 -23.75 30.61
C THR A 611 -33.74 -22.91 31.64
N ALA A 612 -34.45 -22.40 32.63
CA ALA A 612 -33.88 -21.74 33.80
C ALA A 612 -33.77 -22.74 34.96
N HIS A 613 -32.66 -22.67 35.70
CA HIS A 613 -32.47 -23.46 36.90
C HIS A 613 -32.77 -22.65 38.15
N PHE A 614 -33.74 -23.13 38.94
CA PHE A 614 -34.09 -22.65 40.26
C PHE A 614 -33.51 -23.61 41.29
N ASP A 615 -32.51 -23.16 42.08
CA ASP A 615 -31.69 -23.99 42.99
C ASP A 615 -32.45 -25.01 43.88
N PHE A 616 -33.72 -24.76 44.20
CA PHE A 616 -34.57 -25.69 44.97
C PHE A 616 -35.60 -26.48 44.13
N PHE A 617 -36.19 -25.84 43.12
CA PHE A 617 -37.30 -26.41 42.35
C PHE A 617 -36.82 -27.20 41.13
N GLY A 618 -35.58 -26.99 40.69
CA GLY A 618 -35.03 -27.66 39.52
C GLY A 618 -35.10 -26.79 38.28
N ALA A 619 -35.36 -27.42 37.15
CA ALA A 619 -35.23 -26.81 35.83
C ALA A 619 -36.60 -26.67 35.17
N ASP A 620 -36.97 -25.45 34.78
CA ASP A 620 -38.26 -25.13 34.15
C ASP A 620 -38.04 -24.30 32.89
N TYR A 621 -38.92 -24.46 31.90
CA TYR A 621 -38.80 -23.75 30.63
C TYR A 621 -39.41 -22.35 30.73
N LEU A 622 -38.67 -21.33 30.30
CA LEU A 622 -39.11 -19.95 30.20
C LEU A 622 -39.13 -19.50 28.74
N ASN A 623 -40.20 -18.82 28.35
CA ASN A 623 -40.29 -18.06 27.10
C ASN A 623 -40.29 -16.57 27.45
N ILE A 624 -39.14 -15.93 27.31
CA ILE A 624 -38.90 -14.56 27.80
C ILE A 624 -39.01 -13.61 26.62
N HIS A 625 -39.90 -12.61 26.71
CA HIS A 625 -39.98 -11.49 25.78
C HIS A 625 -39.44 -10.24 26.49
N ASP A 626 -38.23 -9.83 26.13
CA ASP A 626 -37.60 -8.63 26.67
C ASP A 626 -37.76 -7.45 25.73
N PHE A 627 -38.68 -6.55 26.08
CA PHE A 627 -39.03 -5.38 25.30
C PHE A 627 -38.11 -4.20 25.58
N LYS A 628 -37.74 -3.47 24.53
CA LYS A 628 -37.28 -2.09 24.67
C LYS A 628 -38.38 -1.28 25.35
N TYR A 629 -38.00 -0.55 26.39
CA TYR A 629 -38.94 0.20 27.23
C TYR A 629 -38.44 1.62 27.48
N ASN A 630 -39.37 2.58 27.57
CA ASN A 630 -39.02 4.01 27.65
C ASN A 630 -38.54 4.43 29.05
N LYS A 631 -38.78 3.64 30.10
CA LYS A 631 -38.32 3.96 31.46
C LYS A 631 -36.87 3.52 31.63
N THR A 632 -35.97 4.49 31.69
CA THR A 632 -34.52 4.26 31.85
C THR A 632 -34.07 4.19 33.31
N VAL A 633 -34.94 4.54 34.26
CA VAL A 633 -34.67 4.43 35.69
C VAL A 633 -34.79 2.99 36.17
N ALA A 634 -34.04 2.64 37.22
CA ALA A 634 -34.17 1.37 37.92
C ALA A 634 -35.64 1.18 38.40
N PRO A 635 -36.17 -0.05 38.39
CA PRO A 635 -35.48 -1.31 38.04
C PRO A 635 -35.49 -1.67 36.54
N PHE A 636 -36.17 -0.89 35.71
CA PHE A 636 -36.38 -1.20 34.28
C PHE A 636 -35.12 -1.01 33.43
N ASN A 637 -34.36 0.06 33.66
CA ASN A 637 -33.12 0.36 32.91
C ASN A 637 -33.29 0.28 31.37
N GLY A 638 -34.46 0.70 30.87
CA GLY A 638 -34.80 0.67 29.45
C GLY A 638 -35.30 -0.68 28.92
N ARG A 639 -35.51 -1.67 29.80
CA ARG A 639 -35.96 -3.03 29.48
C ARG A 639 -37.25 -3.37 30.22
N ARG A 640 -38.02 -4.31 29.69
CA ARG A 640 -39.21 -4.84 30.36
C ARG A 640 -39.50 -6.26 29.90
N ILE A 641 -39.48 -7.19 30.85
CA ILE A 641 -39.82 -8.58 30.59
C ILE A 641 -41.34 -8.78 30.57
N LYS A 642 -41.78 -9.66 29.67
CA LYS A 642 -43.05 -10.38 29.73
C LYS A 642 -42.80 -11.84 29.41
N LEU A 643 -43.52 -12.73 30.09
CA LEU A 643 -43.48 -14.15 29.78
C LEU A 643 -44.43 -14.46 28.62
N GLY A 644 -43.95 -15.29 27.70
CA GLY A 644 -44.69 -15.84 26.58
C GLY A 644 -45.40 -17.13 26.96
N PHE A 645 -46.64 -17.26 26.50
CA PHE A 645 -47.48 -18.45 26.64
C PHE A 645 -47.91 -19.02 25.30
N ASP A 646 -47.43 -18.42 24.22
CA ASP A 646 -47.59 -18.87 22.86
C ASP A 646 -46.65 -20.04 22.56
N LYS A 647 -47.15 -21.03 21.82
CA LYS A 647 -46.35 -22.12 21.26
C LYS A 647 -46.13 -21.85 19.77
N ASP A 648 -44.88 -21.90 19.36
CA ASP A 648 -44.46 -21.86 17.95
C ASP A 648 -43.40 -22.97 17.71
N LYS A 649 -43.00 -23.22 16.47
CA LYS A 649 -42.08 -24.30 16.07
C LYS A 649 -40.75 -24.32 16.84
N LYS A 650 -40.34 -23.19 17.44
CA LYS A 650 -39.09 -23.05 18.20
C LYS A 650 -39.27 -22.69 19.68
N PHE A 651 -40.47 -22.28 20.10
CA PHE A 651 -40.70 -21.77 21.45
C PHE A 651 -41.88 -22.52 22.09
N SER A 652 -41.66 -23.02 23.31
CA SER A 652 -42.72 -23.55 24.17
C SER A 652 -43.36 -22.43 25.00
N ALA A 653 -44.51 -22.71 25.61
CA ALA A 653 -45.09 -21.82 26.62
C ALA A 653 -44.21 -21.84 27.89
N THR A 654 -44.19 -20.73 28.63
CA THR A 654 -43.51 -20.69 29.93
C THR A 654 -44.18 -21.63 30.93
N ASP A 655 -43.39 -22.42 31.64
CA ASP A 655 -43.85 -23.24 32.75
C ASP A 655 -44.17 -22.31 33.94
N THR A 656 -45.45 -22.24 34.31
CA THR A 656 -45.92 -21.40 35.41
C THR A 656 -45.90 -22.10 36.74
N THR A 657 -45.83 -23.42 36.75
CA THR A 657 -46.03 -24.21 37.96
C THR A 657 -44.73 -24.88 38.35
N ILE A 658 -44.16 -24.45 39.47
CA ILE A 658 -42.94 -25.03 40.04
C ILE A 658 -43.31 -25.93 41.21
N GLN A 659 -42.72 -27.11 41.27
CA GLN A 659 -43.06 -28.12 42.26
C GLN A 659 -41.82 -28.80 42.81
N ARG A 660 -41.81 -29.06 44.11
CA ARG A 660 -40.77 -29.83 44.77
C ARG A 660 -41.34 -30.63 45.92
N ASN A 661 -41.11 -31.94 45.89
CA ASN A 661 -41.21 -32.76 47.10
C ASN A 661 -39.85 -32.68 47.82
N TRP A 662 -39.84 -32.07 49.00
CA TRP A 662 -38.64 -31.89 49.78
C TRP A 662 -38.39 -33.11 50.67
N SER A 663 -37.30 -33.81 50.36
CA SER A 663 -36.74 -34.94 51.11
C SER A 663 -37.73 -36.07 51.42
N GLY A 664 -38.64 -36.39 50.49
CA GLY A 664 -39.55 -37.53 50.55
C GLY A 664 -40.68 -37.40 51.59
N ASP A 665 -40.35 -36.89 52.78
CA ASP A 665 -41.18 -36.91 53.98
C ASP A 665 -41.13 -35.58 54.79
N PHE A 666 -40.63 -34.47 54.25
CA PHE A 666 -40.65 -33.18 54.97
C PHE A 666 -41.79 -32.26 54.53
N GLY A 667 -41.97 -32.09 53.22
CA GLY A 667 -43.07 -31.28 52.70
C GLY A 667 -43.13 -31.20 51.18
N ASN A 668 -44.30 -30.87 50.65
CA ASN A 668 -44.58 -30.66 49.24
C ASN A 668 -44.85 -29.18 48.98
N PHE A 669 -44.12 -28.61 48.03
CA PHE A 669 -44.24 -27.22 47.61
C PHE A 669 -44.75 -27.17 46.19
N ASN A 670 -45.82 -26.42 45.95
CA ASN A 670 -46.42 -26.26 44.63
C ASN A 670 -46.88 -24.82 44.44
N PHE A 671 -46.21 -24.07 43.57
CA PHE A 671 -46.51 -22.66 43.32
C PHE A 671 -46.78 -22.38 41.86
N ASN A 672 -47.72 -21.47 41.61
CA ASN A 672 -47.87 -20.81 40.33
C ASN A 672 -47.12 -19.48 40.37
N ILE A 673 -46.08 -19.36 39.55
CA ILE A 673 -45.20 -18.20 39.46
C ILE A 673 -45.54 -17.33 38.25
N ALA A 674 -45.32 -16.04 38.43
CA ALA A 674 -45.30 -15.03 37.39
C ALA A 674 -44.04 -14.19 37.55
N TYR A 675 -43.55 -13.62 36.46
CA TYR A 675 -42.41 -12.72 36.51
C TYR A 675 -42.72 -11.47 37.35
N ASP A 676 -41.78 -11.03 38.19
CA ASP A 676 -41.98 -9.82 38.99
C ASP A 676 -41.94 -8.58 38.10
N SER A 677 -43.13 -8.12 37.70
CA SER A 677 -43.24 -6.97 36.82
C SER A 677 -42.90 -5.62 37.47
N THR A 678 -42.81 -5.58 38.80
CA THR A 678 -42.48 -4.36 39.57
C THR A 678 -40.98 -4.24 39.72
N ASP A 679 -40.33 -5.29 40.22
CA ASP A 679 -38.89 -5.31 40.51
C ASP A 679 -38.04 -5.68 39.29
N GLN A 680 -38.67 -6.22 38.24
CA GLN A 680 -37.98 -6.67 37.03
C GLN A 680 -36.78 -7.58 37.35
N ASP A 681 -36.94 -8.45 38.35
CA ASP A 681 -35.91 -9.35 38.81
C ASP A 681 -36.58 -10.59 39.41
N GLY A 682 -36.49 -11.72 38.72
CA GLY A 682 -37.03 -12.99 39.19
C GLY A 682 -38.56 -13.08 39.16
N PHE A 683 -39.13 -13.83 40.11
CA PHE A 683 -40.51 -14.29 40.05
C PHE A 683 -41.23 -14.16 41.39
N VAL A 684 -42.54 -13.95 41.32
CA VAL A 684 -43.45 -13.98 42.47
C VAL A 684 -44.61 -14.92 42.18
N GLY A 685 -45.14 -15.57 43.20
CA GLY A 685 -46.17 -16.58 42.99
C GLY A 685 -47.07 -16.83 44.20
N LYS A 686 -48.13 -17.59 43.95
CA LYS A 686 -49.04 -18.12 44.98
C LYS A 686 -49.21 -19.61 44.79
N GLY A 687 -49.45 -20.32 45.87
CA GLY A 687 -49.53 -21.76 45.82
C GLY A 687 -49.78 -22.37 47.18
N LEU A 688 -49.41 -23.64 47.29
CA LEU A 688 -49.68 -24.49 48.42
C LEU A 688 -48.36 -25.00 49.02
N ILE A 689 -48.28 -24.95 50.33
CA ILE A 689 -47.18 -25.50 51.12
C ILE A 689 -47.76 -26.60 52.01
N GLY A 690 -47.50 -27.85 51.65
CA GLY A 690 -47.78 -29.01 52.49
C GLY A 690 -46.55 -29.33 53.33
N LEU A 691 -46.69 -29.32 54.65
CA LEU A 691 -45.63 -29.73 55.56
C LEU A 691 -46.10 -30.98 56.28
N ASN A 692 -45.26 -31.99 56.40
CA ASN A 692 -45.68 -33.30 56.92
C ASN A 692 -46.12 -33.29 58.39
N PHE A 693 -45.79 -32.21 59.12
CA PHE A 693 -46.25 -31.97 60.48
C PHE A 693 -47.58 -31.21 60.56
N VAL A 694 -48.23 -30.96 59.42
CA VAL A 694 -49.57 -30.39 59.32
C VAL A 694 -50.48 -31.45 58.69
N SER A 695 -51.38 -32.03 59.49
CA SER A 695 -52.02 -33.32 59.17
C SER A 695 -53.18 -33.24 58.17
N ASP A 696 -53.78 -32.06 57.95
CA ASP A 696 -55.07 -31.93 57.26
C ASP A 696 -55.00 -31.23 55.89
N GLY A 697 -53.82 -31.19 55.27
CA GLY A 697 -53.64 -30.69 53.90
C GLY A 697 -52.54 -29.63 53.75
N ALA A 698 -52.49 -29.00 52.57
CA ALA A 698 -51.53 -27.94 52.28
C ALA A 698 -52.13 -26.57 52.62
N MET A 699 -51.28 -25.66 53.09
CA MET A 699 -51.67 -24.29 53.47
C MET A 699 -51.42 -23.33 52.31
N ASP A 700 -52.24 -22.28 52.21
CA ASP A 700 -52.01 -21.19 51.26
C ASP A 700 -50.70 -20.46 51.55
N GLY A 701 -49.91 -20.24 50.49
CA GLY A 701 -48.64 -19.56 50.56
C GLY A 701 -48.36 -18.66 49.35
N SER A 702 -47.42 -17.75 49.55
CA SER A 702 -46.83 -16.96 48.47
C SER A 702 -45.32 -17.16 48.42
N ILE A 703 -44.73 -16.93 47.27
CA ILE A 703 -43.30 -17.12 47.03
C ILE A 703 -42.72 -15.91 46.29
N VAL A 704 -41.47 -15.57 46.64
CA VAL A 704 -40.59 -14.65 45.92
C VAL A 704 -39.32 -15.43 45.59
N LEU A 705 -39.04 -15.57 44.29
CA LEU A 705 -37.86 -16.27 43.76
C LEU A 705 -36.90 -15.25 43.15
N SER A 706 -35.72 -15.15 43.74
CA SER A 706 -34.56 -14.48 43.15
C SER A 706 -33.40 -15.47 43.06
N SER A 707 -32.40 -15.16 42.24
CA SER A 707 -31.22 -16.02 42.09
C SER A 707 -30.34 -16.10 43.34
N SER A 708 -30.48 -15.16 44.27
CA SER A 708 -29.75 -15.16 45.54
C SER A 708 -30.51 -15.84 46.68
N GLN A 709 -31.84 -15.72 46.68
CA GLN A 709 -32.72 -16.22 47.73
C GLN A 709 -34.11 -16.56 47.19
N ILE A 710 -34.70 -17.64 47.71
CA ILE A 710 -36.09 -18.01 47.48
C ILE A 710 -36.79 -17.95 48.84
N CYS A 711 -37.75 -17.02 48.99
CA CYS A 711 -38.50 -16.86 50.23
C CYS A 711 -39.98 -17.13 50.01
N MET A 712 -40.55 -17.91 50.90
CA MET A 712 -41.95 -18.30 50.94
C MET A 712 -42.58 -17.73 52.19
N SER A 713 -43.84 -17.32 52.11
CA SER A 713 -44.66 -16.95 53.25
C SER A 713 -45.95 -17.74 53.26
N ILE A 714 -46.43 -18.06 54.46
CA ILE A 714 -47.68 -18.78 54.71
C ILE A 714 -48.62 -17.78 55.37
N TRP A 715 -49.86 -17.71 54.89
CA TRP A 715 -50.93 -17.00 55.57
C TRP A 715 -52.25 -17.71 55.32
N GLU A 716 -52.76 -18.38 56.35
CA GLU A 716 -53.90 -19.28 56.25
C GLU A 716 -54.86 -19.05 57.42
N THR A 717 -56.15 -18.95 57.11
CA THR A 717 -57.21 -18.78 58.11
C THR A 717 -58.00 -20.06 58.34
N SER A 718 -57.83 -21.05 57.46
CA SER A 718 -58.43 -22.37 57.59
C SER A 718 -57.81 -23.14 58.75
N ARG A 719 -58.59 -24.04 59.34
CA ARG A 719 -58.15 -24.88 60.46
C ARG A 719 -57.30 -26.04 59.94
N HIS A 720 -56.14 -26.24 60.56
CA HIS A 720 -55.28 -27.38 60.29
C HIS A 720 -54.70 -27.96 61.58
N ASP A 721 -54.57 -29.26 61.68
CA ASP A 721 -53.95 -29.88 62.83
C ASP A 721 -52.41 -29.90 62.75
N PHE A 722 -51.73 -29.70 63.88
CA PHE A 722 -50.27 -29.82 64.00
C PHE A 722 -49.88 -31.13 64.71
N THR A 723 -49.06 -31.94 64.05
CA THR A 723 -48.66 -33.27 64.54
C THR A 723 -47.18 -33.51 64.26
N LEU A 724 -46.38 -33.79 65.29
CA LEU A 724 -44.96 -34.17 65.10
C LEU A 724 -44.83 -35.69 64.97
N GLY A 725 -44.96 -36.21 63.75
CA GLY A 725 -44.80 -37.65 63.45
C GLY A 725 -45.65 -38.56 64.36
N PRO A 726 -45.29 -39.85 64.55
CA PRO A 726 -46.05 -40.75 65.43
C PRO A 726 -45.93 -40.40 66.93
N VAL A 727 -45.32 -39.26 67.29
CA VAL A 727 -44.91 -38.92 68.65
C VAL A 727 -46.01 -38.18 69.40
N ALA A 728 -46.58 -37.12 68.82
CA ALA A 728 -47.61 -36.32 69.48
C ALA A 728 -48.40 -35.44 68.50
N HIS A 729 -49.72 -35.42 68.68
CA HIS A 729 -50.65 -34.47 68.08
C HIS A 729 -50.90 -33.30 69.06
N PHE A 730 -50.69 -32.06 68.61
CA PHE A 730 -50.68 -30.84 69.44
C PHE A 730 -51.95 -30.00 69.32
N GLY A 731 -52.92 -30.45 68.54
CA GLY A 731 -54.24 -29.82 68.37
C GLY A 731 -54.37 -29.01 67.08
N SER A 732 -55.54 -28.40 66.92
CA SER A 732 -55.89 -27.60 65.75
C SER A 732 -55.30 -26.19 65.82
N MET A 733 -54.79 -25.74 64.69
CA MET A 733 -54.23 -24.42 64.44
C MET A 733 -55.23 -23.58 63.64
N ALA A 734 -55.39 -22.32 64.05
CA ALA A 734 -56.06 -21.26 63.31
C ALA A 734 -55.11 -20.05 63.17
N SER A 735 -55.42 -19.12 62.26
CA SER A 735 -54.61 -17.90 62.02
C SER A 735 -53.12 -18.21 61.80
N ILE A 736 -52.83 -19.14 60.88
CA ILE A 736 -51.49 -19.67 60.64
C ILE A 736 -50.69 -18.68 59.81
N TRP A 737 -49.51 -18.31 60.29
CA TRP A 737 -48.50 -17.57 59.55
C TRP A 737 -47.20 -18.35 59.49
N GLY A 738 -46.39 -18.07 58.48
CA GLY A 738 -45.05 -18.63 58.44
C GLY A 738 -44.18 -17.98 57.39
N CYS A 739 -42.89 -18.26 57.46
CA CYS A 739 -41.94 -17.91 56.43
C CYS A 739 -40.87 -18.98 56.30
N ALA A 740 -40.40 -19.22 55.08
CA ALA A 740 -39.30 -20.12 54.81
C ALA A 740 -38.39 -19.52 53.75
N CYS A 741 -37.08 -19.48 53.98
CA CYS A 741 -36.13 -18.97 53.00
C CYS A 741 -35.04 -20.00 52.68
N ILE A 742 -34.72 -20.09 51.39
CA ILE A 742 -33.70 -20.94 50.81
C ILE A 742 -32.64 -20.03 50.22
N GLU A 743 -31.39 -20.24 50.61
CA GLU A 743 -30.24 -19.51 50.09
C GLU A 743 -29.17 -20.54 49.71
N SER A 744 -28.52 -20.36 48.55
CA SER A 744 -27.51 -21.29 48.04
C SER A 744 -27.99 -22.75 47.98
N GLY A 745 -29.24 -22.96 47.53
CA GLY A 745 -29.86 -24.29 47.42
C GLY A 745 -30.20 -25.00 48.73
N GLN A 746 -30.07 -24.33 49.89
CA GLN A 746 -30.36 -24.93 51.19
C GLN A 746 -31.38 -24.10 51.98
N LEU A 747 -32.31 -24.77 52.69
CA LEU A 747 -33.16 -24.07 53.65
C LEU A 747 -32.28 -23.42 54.71
N LYS A 748 -32.38 -22.10 54.87
CA LYS A 748 -31.76 -21.41 56.01
C LYS A 748 -32.62 -21.52 57.25
N ARG A 749 -33.91 -21.23 57.08
CA ARG A 749 -34.89 -21.19 58.15
C ARG A 749 -36.31 -21.37 57.60
N LEU A 750 -37.12 -22.13 58.31
CA LEU A 750 -38.57 -22.18 58.22
C LEU A 750 -39.12 -21.86 59.60
N MET A 751 -40.10 -20.95 59.67
CA MET A 751 -40.83 -20.60 60.86
C MET A 751 -42.32 -20.75 60.55
N LEU A 752 -43.04 -21.48 61.39
CA LEU A 752 -44.50 -21.55 61.37
C LEU A 752 -45.01 -21.06 62.72
N GLY A 753 -46.08 -20.29 62.72
CA GLY A 753 -46.75 -19.85 63.92
C GLY A 753 -48.25 -19.90 63.74
N ALA A 754 -48.98 -20.21 64.80
CA ALA A 754 -50.43 -20.27 64.76
C ALA A 754 -51.05 -20.04 66.14
N GLU A 755 -52.34 -19.74 66.16
CA GLU A 755 -53.17 -19.78 67.35
C GLU A 755 -53.74 -21.19 67.50
N LEU A 756 -53.56 -21.78 68.68
CA LEU A 756 -54.14 -23.09 68.98
C LEU A 756 -55.62 -22.93 69.34
N GLU A 757 -56.44 -23.88 68.90
CA GLU A 757 -57.84 -24.00 69.28
C GLU A 757 -58.09 -25.25 70.14
N THR A 758 -59.06 -25.17 71.05
CA THR A 758 -59.48 -26.32 71.87
C THR A 758 -60.00 -27.46 71.00
N THR A 759 -59.33 -28.62 71.08
CA THR A 759 -59.72 -29.85 70.38
C THR A 759 -59.71 -31.04 71.34
N GLY A 760 -60.67 -31.96 71.17
CA GLY A 760 -60.90 -33.07 72.12
C GLY A 760 -59.85 -34.18 72.10
N ASN A 761 -58.95 -34.20 71.12
CA ASN A 761 -58.01 -35.30 70.86
C ASN A 761 -56.53 -34.86 70.88
N ALA A 762 -56.17 -33.73 71.50
CA ALA A 762 -54.80 -33.19 71.53
C ALA A 762 -54.01 -33.53 72.80
N ASN A 763 -52.68 -33.67 72.67
CA ASN A 763 -51.76 -33.82 73.82
C ASN A 763 -51.60 -32.51 74.62
N VAL A 764 -52.00 -31.39 74.02
CA VAL A 764 -52.07 -30.07 74.64
C VAL A 764 -53.52 -29.63 74.61
N LEU A 765 -54.15 -29.52 75.79
CA LEU A 765 -55.52 -29.04 75.92
C LEU A 765 -55.50 -27.59 76.41
N LEU A 766 -56.12 -26.68 75.68
CA LEU A 766 -56.26 -25.30 76.14
C LEU A 766 -57.36 -25.20 77.20
N ARG A 767 -57.17 -24.32 78.18
CA ARG A 767 -58.24 -23.98 79.13
C ARG A 767 -59.37 -23.26 78.37
N SER A 768 -60.63 -23.53 78.74
CA SER A 768 -61.80 -22.86 78.15
C SER A 768 -61.63 -21.33 78.19
N ALA A 769 -61.82 -20.68 77.03
CA ALA A 769 -61.60 -19.25 76.80
C ALA A 769 -60.15 -18.72 76.94
N ALA A 770 -59.12 -19.58 76.89
CA ALA A 770 -57.72 -19.18 76.97
C ALA A 770 -57.01 -19.06 75.60
N TYR A 771 -55.93 -18.27 75.57
CA TYR A 771 -55.04 -18.10 74.41
C TYR A 771 -53.89 -19.11 74.45
N GLY A 772 -53.66 -19.79 73.31
CA GLY A 772 -52.51 -20.66 73.08
C GLY A 772 -51.83 -20.30 71.77
N LYS A 773 -50.51 -20.15 71.77
CA LYS A 773 -49.70 -19.88 70.58
C LYS A 773 -48.71 -21.00 70.35
N LEU A 774 -48.65 -21.50 69.13
CA LEU A 774 -47.64 -22.45 68.67
C LEU A 774 -46.65 -21.74 67.75
N GLU A 775 -45.36 -22.00 67.94
CA GLU A 775 -44.28 -21.53 67.07
C GLU A 775 -43.33 -22.70 66.78
N TYR A 776 -43.16 -23.06 65.51
CA TYR A 776 -42.27 -24.12 65.07
C TYR A 776 -41.17 -23.56 64.16
N LEU A 777 -39.93 -23.70 64.61
CA LEU A 777 -38.73 -23.27 63.92
C LEU A 777 -37.98 -24.49 63.38
N VAL A 778 -37.59 -24.44 62.11
CA VAL A 778 -36.71 -25.43 61.47
C VAL A 778 -35.56 -24.71 60.79
N THR A 779 -34.35 -25.20 61.05
CA THR A 779 -33.10 -24.83 60.37
C THR A 779 -32.40 -26.13 59.96
N PRO A 780 -31.31 -26.10 59.17
CA PRO A 780 -30.57 -27.32 58.82
C PRO A 780 -30.19 -28.18 60.01
N SER A 781 -29.76 -27.57 61.12
CA SER A 781 -29.27 -28.27 62.30
C SER A 781 -30.28 -28.35 63.45
N VAL A 782 -31.28 -27.46 63.53
CA VAL A 782 -32.18 -27.38 64.69
C VAL A 782 -33.65 -27.38 64.26
N SER A 783 -34.47 -28.20 64.93
CA SER A 783 -35.92 -28.05 64.96
C SER A 783 -36.39 -27.73 66.37
N GLU A 784 -37.28 -26.76 66.52
CA GLU A 784 -37.73 -26.30 67.82
C GLU A 784 -39.22 -25.96 67.78
N LEU A 785 -39.99 -26.61 68.64
CA LEU A 785 -41.40 -26.30 68.89
C LEU A 785 -41.52 -25.53 70.20
N THR A 786 -42.10 -24.35 70.16
CA THR A 786 -42.46 -23.56 71.33
C THR A 786 -43.98 -23.46 71.41
N ILE A 787 -44.54 -23.72 72.58
CA ILE A 787 -45.95 -23.53 72.87
C ILE A 787 -46.07 -22.61 74.08
N ASN A 788 -46.84 -21.53 73.95
CA ASN A 788 -47.03 -20.53 75.00
C ASN A 788 -48.54 -20.38 75.28
N GLY A 789 -48.93 -20.40 76.56
CA GLY A 789 -50.32 -20.15 76.94
C GLY A 789 -50.73 -20.81 78.26
N ASN A 790 -52.04 -20.76 78.55
CA ASN A 790 -52.64 -21.51 79.66
C ASN A 790 -53.13 -22.86 79.15
N MET A 791 -52.41 -23.93 79.48
CA MET A 791 -52.64 -25.26 78.90
C MET A 791 -52.53 -26.40 79.92
N TYR A 792 -53.13 -27.53 79.57
CA TYR A 792 -52.87 -28.81 80.20
C TYR A 792 -51.98 -29.64 79.27
N ILE A 793 -50.90 -30.19 79.82
CA ILE A 793 -50.04 -31.13 79.11
C ILE A 793 -50.36 -32.53 79.62
N SER A 794 -50.74 -33.43 78.70
CA SER A 794 -50.91 -34.85 79.00
C SER A 794 -49.52 -35.50 79.06
N ILE A 795 -49.12 -35.99 80.23
CA ILE A 795 -47.88 -36.75 80.39
C ILE A 795 -48.19 -38.24 80.18
N ILE A 796 -47.27 -38.98 79.55
CA ILE A 796 -47.41 -40.36 79.03
C ILE A 796 -47.90 -41.41 80.07
N SER A 797 -48.10 -41.05 81.34
CA SER A 797 -48.65 -41.92 82.40
C SER A 797 -50.09 -41.58 82.84
N GLY A 798 -50.91 -40.93 82.01
CA GLY A 798 -52.36 -40.78 82.24
C GLY A 798 -52.76 -39.69 83.26
N GLY A 799 -51.88 -38.72 83.52
CA GLY A 799 -52.16 -37.54 84.34
C GLY A 799 -52.05 -36.25 83.53
N ASN A 800 -52.97 -35.31 83.76
CA ASN A 800 -52.91 -33.96 83.18
C ASN A 800 -52.20 -33.02 84.18
N LEU A 801 -51.13 -32.36 83.74
CA LEU A 801 -50.47 -31.30 84.53
C LEU A 801 -51.03 -29.94 84.07
N GLU A 802 -51.57 -29.14 84.98
CA GLU A 802 -51.93 -27.74 84.68
C GLU A 802 -50.65 -26.89 84.64
N VAL A 803 -50.39 -26.27 83.49
CA VAL A 803 -49.19 -25.46 83.26
C VAL A 803 -49.60 -24.14 82.60
N THR A 804 -49.45 -23.05 83.34
CA THR A 804 -49.36 -21.70 82.74
C THR A 804 -47.89 -21.42 82.47
N GLY A 805 -47.49 -21.44 81.20
CA GLY A 805 -46.07 -21.28 80.89
C GLY A 805 -45.71 -21.41 79.42
N LYS A 806 -44.40 -21.51 79.20
CA LYS A 806 -43.77 -21.75 77.89
C LYS A 806 -43.18 -23.15 77.89
N ALA A 807 -43.68 -24.02 77.02
CA ALA A 807 -43.06 -25.31 76.72
C ALA A 807 -42.18 -25.15 75.47
N ARG A 808 -40.97 -25.69 75.51
CA ARG A 808 -40.01 -25.67 74.40
C ARG A 808 -39.47 -27.07 74.19
N PHE A 809 -39.63 -27.61 72.99
CA PHE A 809 -39.10 -28.91 72.57
C PHE A 809 -38.04 -28.64 71.50
N LYS A 810 -36.76 -28.94 71.77
CA LYS A 810 -35.67 -28.65 70.85
C LYS A 810 -34.94 -29.93 70.44
N VAL A 811 -34.92 -30.19 69.15
CA VAL A 811 -34.10 -31.23 68.52
C VAL A 811 -32.94 -30.55 67.83
N ASP A 812 -31.74 -30.68 68.40
CA ASP A 812 -30.50 -30.31 67.74
C ASP A 812 -29.96 -31.55 67.02
N ARG A 813 -29.99 -31.57 65.69
CA ARG A 813 -29.51 -32.68 64.86
C ARG A 813 -27.98 -32.70 64.73
N ALA A 814 -27.28 -31.64 65.16
CA ALA A 814 -25.83 -31.61 65.20
C ALA A 814 -25.27 -32.24 66.49
N LEU A 815 -26.10 -32.40 67.52
CA LEU A 815 -25.78 -33.08 68.78
C LEU A 815 -26.56 -34.39 68.82
N ALA A 816 -25.94 -35.51 69.18
CA ALA A 816 -26.58 -36.83 69.10
C ALA A 816 -27.71 -37.08 70.14
N TYR A 817 -28.31 -36.04 70.73
CA TYR A 817 -29.36 -36.15 71.76
C TYR A 817 -30.37 -34.99 71.71
N VAL A 818 -31.63 -35.29 72.03
CA VAL A 818 -32.78 -34.36 72.12
C VAL A 818 -32.77 -33.65 73.49
N THR A 819 -33.08 -32.34 73.55
CA THR A 819 -33.15 -31.55 74.81
C THR A 819 -34.43 -30.75 74.96
#